data_AF-W4IDT8-F1
#
_entry.id   AF-W4IDT8-F1
#
_cell.length_a   1.000
_cell.length_b   1.000
_cell.length_c   1.000
_cell.angle_alpha   90.00
_cell.angle_beta   90.00
_cell.angle_gamma   90.00
#
_symmetry.space_group_name_H-M   'P 1'
#
loop_
_entity.id
_entity.type
_entity.pdbx_description
1 polymer ?
#
loop_
_entity_poly.entity_id
_entity_poly.type
_entity_poly.pdbx_seq_one_letter_code
_entity_poly.pdbx_strand_id
1 'polypeptide(L)'
;SLFSRWFIEWGENFCIRREQELKQLKEICEKGICNGTDETKKKECKMLCESYKQFLSNSKTQYENQKKEYEYLKPLIPEFKNKKAIEFLKEKCKPKCSCFDNKTEISVLKMFEHPPDDVKDECECKTSKEHDDKVNDLDKCPTEENNNICNKYRTPRRCGDVKYTNSLEHWYGRDMLIPRRRRKMCLRNIIGRNYYKRKDGKNKFKNDLLYAASSEASFLCNNYEDKKEALQAIKYTFADIGDIVKGKDMVDEIIFKDIKGKLEKVLDSSKNDPKNASDWWEQNKKHVWNAMLCGYKEAGGKIESNDCNIPSEENTDQFLRWLIEWGKQVCKEKKELKASVYKKCANKDRKSDKSCNYAAFSFNNWNKIVKHAYDGLNKKYENFKLSQSGSTLTQKDAAEYIKESCSECECSFEDIEETFTKNSDPNDEVLDVIINKSHIPPHLEDIFNRYNGPYLHCPDSTLCSPYKNIACIGRIHNDDGDWESTFVKDNKRTNIGVLLPPRRRHLCLRIELKNFVQLRKEINNFKDFIFSSAFAEAKRLKQVYNDNSKVVHAMKYSFADIGNIVKGDDMMESPTSTYMEELFNKKYIGTDRKTWWDLNKYHVWESMLCGYTKAVGNTQTNLNCRFPDIESVPEFLRWFQEWTENFCIQRKKLYDIMVANCKKAKCDENTGKVDSRECAKACRVYEDYVLIKKKEYDFQKKQYDFKFKIQYNSKEAHDYLKEKCKDGICGCLHEKFNSYTNWEKPYETLDDSELKNKCDCKKIVPPPPKPSSPEVLPSTPSDEPFNRDILEKTIPFGVA
;
A
#
# COMPACT_ATOMS: atom_id res chain seq x y z
N SER A 1 26.36 -32.99 36.20
CA SER A 1 27.01 -31.71 36.58
C SER A 1 26.69 -31.38 38.04
N LEU A 2 27.34 -30.39 38.66
CA LEU A 2 26.97 -29.90 40.01
C LEU A 2 25.49 -29.49 40.08
N PHE A 3 25.00 -28.83 39.02
CA PHE A 3 23.59 -28.50 38.86
C PHE A 3 22.68 -29.74 38.89
N SER A 4 23.02 -30.82 38.15
CA SER A 4 22.22 -32.07 38.16
C SER A 4 22.02 -32.60 39.58
N ARG A 5 23.07 -32.58 40.40
CA ARG A 5 23.03 -33.09 41.78
C ARG A 5 22.11 -32.23 42.66
N TRP A 6 22.28 -30.91 42.64
CA TRP A 6 21.41 -30.01 43.42
C TRP A 6 19.97 -30.02 42.95
N PHE A 7 19.72 -30.21 41.66
CA PHE A 7 18.36 -30.30 41.14
C PHE A 7 17.67 -31.58 41.63
N ILE A 8 18.38 -32.72 41.63
CA ILE A 8 17.90 -33.98 42.20
C ILE A 8 17.66 -33.84 43.70
N GLU A 9 18.63 -33.32 44.46
CA GLU A 9 18.52 -33.10 45.90
C GLU A 9 17.35 -32.15 46.24
N TRP A 10 17.11 -31.12 45.43
CA TRP A 10 15.95 -30.24 45.57
C TRP A 10 14.63 -31.02 45.41
N GLY A 11 14.54 -31.87 44.39
CA GLY A 11 13.37 -32.73 44.15
C GLY A 11 13.10 -33.68 45.32
N GLU A 12 14.14 -34.32 45.86
CA GLU A 12 14.06 -35.17 47.05
C GLU A 12 13.51 -34.40 48.25
N ASN A 13 14.15 -33.28 48.57
CA ASN A 13 13.79 -32.46 49.73
C ASN A 13 12.37 -31.91 49.63
N PHE A 14 11.94 -31.51 48.44
CA PHE A 14 10.58 -31.04 48.22
C PHE A 14 9.56 -32.15 48.46
N CYS A 15 9.76 -33.36 47.93
CA CYS A 15 8.82 -34.46 48.17
C CYS A 15 8.75 -34.85 49.66
N ILE A 16 9.89 -34.94 50.34
CA ILE A 16 9.97 -35.26 51.78
C ILE A 16 9.24 -34.18 52.59
N ARG A 17 9.55 -32.91 52.35
CA ARG A 17 8.93 -31.80 53.09
C ARG A 17 7.43 -31.71 52.81
N ARG A 18 7.02 -31.89 51.56
CA ARG A 18 5.59 -31.88 51.20
C ARG A 18 4.82 -32.98 51.92
N GLU A 19 5.40 -34.16 52.06
CA GLU A 19 4.77 -35.26 52.81
C GLU A 19 4.64 -34.94 54.30
N GLN A 20 5.67 -34.34 54.90
CA GLN A 20 5.64 -33.89 56.30
C GLN A 20 4.57 -32.82 56.54
N GLU A 21 4.54 -31.79 55.69
CA GLU A 21 3.58 -30.69 55.80
C GLU A 21 2.15 -31.20 55.56
N LEU A 22 1.94 -32.15 54.64
CA LEU A 22 0.64 -32.79 54.44
C LEU A 22 0.20 -33.64 55.62
N LYS A 23 1.14 -34.35 56.27
CA LYS A 23 0.84 -35.14 57.46
C LYS A 23 0.36 -34.24 58.61
N GLN A 24 1.09 -33.16 58.87
CA GLN A 24 0.71 -32.16 59.88
C GLN A 24 -0.64 -31.52 59.55
N LEU A 25 -0.86 -31.18 58.27
CA LEU A 25 -2.12 -30.61 57.82
C LEU A 25 -3.29 -31.58 58.03
N LYS A 26 -3.13 -32.88 57.73
CA LYS A 26 -4.19 -33.89 57.90
C LYS A 26 -4.48 -34.24 59.36
N GLU A 27 -3.47 -34.21 60.23
CA GLU A 27 -3.64 -34.46 61.67
C GLU A 27 -4.47 -33.36 62.34
N ILE A 28 -4.33 -32.11 61.88
CA ILE A 28 -4.99 -30.96 62.51
C ILE A 28 -6.28 -30.55 61.77
N CYS A 29 -6.30 -30.63 60.43
CA CYS A 29 -7.47 -30.34 59.60
C CYS A 29 -8.29 -31.60 59.28
N GLU A 30 -8.83 -32.25 60.31
CA GLU A 30 -9.68 -33.43 60.14
C GLU A 30 -10.98 -33.10 59.38
N LYS A 31 -11.54 -34.09 58.68
CA LYS A 31 -12.80 -33.93 57.91
C LYS A 31 -13.93 -33.43 58.81
N GLY A 32 -14.54 -32.32 58.42
CA GLY A 32 -15.64 -31.69 59.16
C GLY A 32 -15.21 -30.62 60.17
N ILE A 33 -13.91 -30.30 60.28
CA ILE A 33 -13.40 -29.25 61.18
C ILE A 33 -14.06 -27.89 60.96
N CYS A 34 -14.39 -27.57 59.71
CA CYS A 34 -15.08 -26.34 59.33
C CYS A 34 -16.50 -26.23 59.92
N ASN A 35 -17.13 -27.36 60.22
CA ASN A 35 -18.49 -27.44 60.77
C ASN A 35 -18.49 -27.69 62.29
N GLY A 36 -17.33 -27.86 62.92
CA GLY A 36 -17.20 -28.04 64.37
C GLY A 36 -17.44 -26.75 65.17
N THR A 37 -17.60 -26.85 66.49
CA THR A 37 -17.77 -25.69 67.38
C THR A 37 -16.45 -25.18 67.99
N ASP A 38 -15.35 -25.91 67.80
CA ASP A 38 -14.02 -25.56 68.31
C ASP A 38 -13.30 -24.54 67.40
N GLU A 39 -13.49 -23.26 67.68
CA GLU A 39 -12.88 -22.14 66.94
C GLU A 39 -11.35 -22.10 67.04
N THR A 40 -10.76 -22.68 68.08
CA THR A 40 -9.29 -22.71 68.26
C THR A 40 -8.66 -23.63 67.22
N LYS A 41 -9.21 -24.84 67.06
CA LYS A 41 -8.77 -25.80 66.05
C LYS A 41 -9.03 -25.32 64.61
N LYS A 42 -10.12 -24.60 64.36
CA LYS A 42 -10.37 -23.95 63.04
C LYS A 42 -9.31 -22.92 62.70
N LYS A 43 -8.92 -22.09 63.68
CA LYS A 43 -7.89 -21.07 63.49
C LYS A 43 -6.52 -21.69 63.25
N GLU A 44 -6.21 -22.76 63.99
CA GLU A 44 -4.97 -23.53 63.81
C GLU A 44 -4.90 -24.21 62.43
N CYS A 45 -5.97 -24.88 62.02
CA CYS A 45 -6.09 -25.45 60.67
C CYS A 45 -5.93 -24.38 59.58
N LYS A 46 -6.56 -23.20 59.75
CA LYS A 46 -6.42 -22.09 58.80
C LYS A 46 -4.97 -21.59 58.69
N MET A 47 -4.26 -21.44 59.81
CA MET A 47 -2.85 -21.03 59.81
C MET A 47 -1.96 -22.07 59.12
N LEU A 48 -2.21 -23.37 59.34
CA LEU A 48 -1.48 -24.45 58.67
C LEU A 48 -1.78 -24.51 57.17
N CYS A 49 -3.02 -24.28 56.76
CA CYS A 49 -3.39 -24.16 55.35
C CYS A 49 -2.69 -22.98 54.67
N GLU A 50 -2.54 -21.83 55.35
CA GLU A 50 -1.80 -20.67 54.84
C GLU A 50 -0.29 -20.97 54.74
N SER A 51 0.30 -21.57 55.77
CA SER A 51 1.69 -22.04 55.78
C SER A 51 1.98 -23.01 54.64
N TYR A 52 1.09 -24.00 54.43
CA TYR A 52 1.23 -24.99 53.37
C TYR A 52 1.11 -24.37 51.97
N LYS A 53 0.17 -23.44 51.77
CA LYS A 53 0.06 -22.67 50.51
C LYS A 53 1.32 -21.84 50.23
N GLN A 54 1.89 -21.23 51.27
CA GLN A 54 3.14 -20.47 51.14
C GLN A 54 4.33 -21.37 50.80
N PHE A 55 4.42 -22.56 51.42
CA PHE A 55 5.40 -23.59 51.07
C PHE A 55 5.30 -24.02 49.59
N LEU A 56 4.10 -24.28 49.08
CA LEU A 56 3.88 -24.65 47.68
C LEU A 56 4.25 -23.52 46.72
N SER A 57 3.87 -22.29 47.04
CA SER A 57 4.21 -21.09 46.25
C SER A 57 5.73 -20.88 46.15
N ASN A 58 6.44 -20.93 47.28
CA ASN A 58 7.90 -20.81 47.31
C ASN A 58 8.57 -21.94 46.51
N SER A 59 8.05 -23.16 46.63
CA SER A 59 8.55 -24.32 45.89
C SER A 59 8.31 -24.20 44.38
N LYS A 60 7.20 -23.57 43.95
CA LYS A 60 6.91 -23.26 42.55
C LYS A 60 7.99 -22.36 41.96
N THR A 61 8.28 -21.26 42.64
CA THR A 61 9.30 -20.30 42.20
C THR A 61 10.68 -20.95 42.11
N GLN A 62 11.05 -21.76 43.10
CA GLN A 62 12.30 -22.52 43.06
C GLN A 62 12.34 -23.47 41.86
N TYR A 63 11.29 -24.26 41.63
CA TYR A 63 11.21 -25.18 40.50
C TYR A 63 11.30 -24.46 39.15
N GLU A 64 10.61 -23.34 38.98
CA GLU A 64 10.63 -22.56 37.73
C GLU A 64 12.02 -21.98 37.45
N ASN A 65 12.72 -21.52 38.47
CA ASN A 65 14.10 -21.03 38.35
C ASN A 65 15.05 -22.17 37.96
N GLN A 66 14.97 -23.32 38.64
CA GLN A 66 15.79 -24.48 38.29
C GLN A 66 15.44 -25.03 36.91
N LYS A 67 14.18 -24.97 36.48
CA LYS A 67 13.76 -25.38 35.14
C LYS A 67 14.36 -24.49 34.06
N LYS A 68 14.40 -23.17 34.27
CA LYS A 68 15.05 -22.23 33.32
C LYS A 68 16.54 -22.56 33.15
N GLU A 69 17.24 -22.81 34.25
CA GLU A 69 18.65 -23.19 34.24
C GLU A 69 18.85 -24.57 33.58
N TYR A 70 17.97 -25.53 33.86
CA TYR A 70 17.99 -26.85 33.21
C TYR A 70 17.84 -26.74 31.69
N GLU A 71 16.88 -25.93 31.20
CA GLU A 71 16.67 -25.75 29.76
C GLU A 71 17.85 -25.01 29.09
N TYR A 72 18.50 -24.07 29.79
CA TYR A 72 19.73 -23.43 29.33
C TYR A 72 20.90 -24.42 29.20
N LEU A 73 21.05 -25.34 30.16
CA LEU A 73 22.13 -26.35 30.16
C LEU A 73 21.83 -27.57 29.27
N LYS A 74 20.58 -27.74 28.83
CA LYS A 74 20.09 -28.87 28.04
C LYS A 74 20.85 -29.17 26.74
N PRO A 75 21.26 -28.20 25.91
CA PRO A 75 22.07 -28.48 24.72
C PRO A 75 23.54 -28.78 25.06
N LEU A 76 24.02 -28.39 26.24
CA LEU A 76 25.42 -28.48 26.66
C LEU A 76 25.74 -29.78 27.42
N ILE A 77 24.74 -30.40 28.04
CA ILE A 77 24.90 -31.60 28.88
C ILE A 77 24.21 -32.79 28.19
N PRO A 78 24.95 -33.82 27.73
CA PRO A 78 24.36 -34.96 27.04
C PRO A 78 23.26 -35.69 27.82
N GLU A 79 23.35 -35.70 29.16
CA GLU A 79 22.37 -36.33 30.05
C GLU A 79 20.97 -35.70 30.00
N PHE A 80 20.87 -34.43 29.58
CA PHE A 80 19.60 -33.67 29.53
C PHE A 80 18.93 -33.73 28.16
N LYS A 81 19.64 -34.26 27.15
CA LYS A 81 19.20 -34.27 25.75
C LYS A 81 17.91 -35.06 25.61
N ASN A 82 16.93 -34.47 24.94
CA ASN A 82 15.59 -35.03 24.69
C ASN A 82 14.75 -35.36 25.95
N LYS A 83 15.11 -34.84 27.12
CA LYS A 83 14.33 -35.00 28.36
C LYS A 83 13.85 -33.64 28.88
N LYS A 84 12.58 -33.55 29.27
CA LYS A 84 12.08 -32.38 30.00
C LYS A 84 12.62 -32.37 31.42
N ALA A 85 12.76 -31.18 32.03
CA ALA A 85 13.28 -31.02 33.40
C ALA A 85 12.59 -31.96 34.43
N ILE A 86 11.26 -32.12 34.33
CA ILE A 86 10.49 -32.99 35.22
C ILE A 86 10.69 -34.48 34.95
N GLU A 87 10.92 -34.87 33.70
CA GLU A 87 11.19 -36.26 33.31
C GLU A 87 12.56 -36.68 33.83
N PHE A 88 13.54 -35.77 33.70
CA PHE A 88 14.87 -35.94 34.28
C PHE A 88 14.83 -36.11 35.80
N LEU A 89 14.12 -35.24 36.53
CA LEU A 89 13.95 -35.37 37.98
C LEU A 89 13.33 -36.72 38.37
N LYS A 90 12.24 -37.12 37.71
CA LYS A 90 11.56 -38.39 37.99
C LYS A 90 12.44 -39.60 37.75
N GLU A 91 13.28 -39.57 36.72
CA GLU A 91 14.17 -40.68 36.42
C GLU A 91 15.30 -40.79 37.44
N LYS A 92 15.90 -39.67 37.82
CA LYS A 92 17.14 -39.63 38.60
C LYS A 92 16.96 -39.61 40.11
N CYS A 93 15.76 -39.28 40.58
CA CYS A 93 15.42 -39.13 41.99
C CYS A 93 14.55 -40.28 42.54
N LYS A 94 14.37 -41.39 41.81
CA LYS A 94 13.58 -42.54 42.27
C LYS A 94 14.33 -43.36 43.34
N PRO A 95 13.67 -43.83 44.42
CA PRO A 95 12.25 -43.70 44.74
C PRO A 95 11.87 -42.43 45.55
N LYS A 96 12.83 -41.59 45.94
CA LYS A 96 12.62 -40.46 46.87
C LYS A 96 11.79 -39.29 46.30
N CYS A 97 11.64 -39.21 44.98
CA CYS A 97 10.75 -38.25 44.30
C CYS A 97 9.35 -38.82 43.99
N SER A 98 8.88 -39.78 44.76
CA SER A 98 7.58 -40.46 44.55
C SER A 98 6.39 -39.51 44.41
N CYS A 99 6.47 -38.30 44.98
CA CYS A 99 5.42 -37.30 44.88
C CYS A 99 5.16 -36.77 43.45
N PHE A 100 6.09 -37.02 42.52
CA PHE A 100 5.96 -36.71 41.09
C PHE A 100 5.54 -37.92 40.23
N ASP A 101 5.51 -39.13 40.77
CA ASP A 101 5.19 -40.34 40.00
C ASP A 101 3.77 -40.25 39.39
N ASN A 102 3.62 -40.79 38.17
CA ASN A 102 2.36 -40.82 37.40
C ASN A 102 1.69 -39.46 37.10
N LYS A 103 2.37 -38.33 37.34
CA LYS A 103 1.84 -36.98 37.04
C LYS A 103 2.38 -36.43 35.73
N THR A 104 1.55 -35.85 34.87
CA THR A 104 2.04 -35.09 33.70
C THR A 104 2.73 -33.79 34.14
N GLU A 105 3.47 -33.13 33.25
CA GLU A 105 4.04 -31.79 33.53
C GLU A 105 2.97 -30.78 33.97
N ILE A 106 1.80 -30.82 33.34
CA ILE A 106 0.63 -30.00 33.71
C ILE A 106 0.12 -30.38 35.11
N SER A 107 0.08 -31.67 35.45
CA SER A 107 -0.34 -32.15 36.77
C SER A 107 0.64 -31.75 37.89
N VAL A 108 1.93 -31.67 37.59
CA VAL A 108 2.95 -31.18 38.54
C VAL A 108 2.82 -29.67 38.76
N LEU A 109 2.57 -28.89 37.70
CA LEU A 109 2.32 -27.44 37.85
C LEU A 109 1.08 -27.16 38.70
N LYS A 110 -0.01 -27.91 38.50
CA LYS A 110 -1.22 -27.82 39.35
C LYS A 110 -0.95 -28.20 40.81
N MET A 111 -0.01 -29.09 41.07
CA MET A 111 0.36 -29.51 42.43
C MET A 111 0.98 -28.38 43.25
N PHE A 112 1.58 -27.38 42.59
CA PHE A 112 2.12 -26.19 43.25
C PHE A 112 1.07 -25.10 43.49
N GLU A 113 -0.12 -25.20 42.89
CA GLU A 113 -1.15 -24.17 42.94
C GLU A 113 -2.19 -24.43 44.03
N HIS A 114 -2.48 -25.70 44.31
CA HIS A 114 -3.51 -26.08 45.27
C HIS A 114 -3.06 -27.26 46.17
N PRO A 115 -3.52 -27.28 47.45
CA PRO A 115 -3.48 -28.50 48.25
C PRO A 115 -4.21 -29.65 47.54
N PRO A 116 -3.85 -30.91 47.82
CA PRO A 116 -4.54 -32.05 47.24
C PRO A 116 -6.02 -32.05 47.66
N ASP A 117 -6.86 -32.61 46.78
CA ASP A 117 -8.33 -32.48 46.87
C ASP A 117 -8.92 -33.03 48.18
N ASP A 118 -8.19 -33.91 48.88
CA ASP A 118 -8.56 -34.52 50.15
C ASP A 118 -8.39 -33.63 51.39
N VAL A 119 -7.76 -32.47 51.25
CA VAL A 119 -7.60 -31.43 52.30
C VAL A 119 -8.03 -30.04 51.82
N LYS A 120 -8.42 -29.93 50.55
CA LYS A 120 -8.69 -28.66 49.86
C LYS A 120 -9.95 -27.98 50.42
N ASP A 121 -11.00 -28.76 50.69
CA ASP A 121 -12.27 -28.24 51.18
C ASP A 121 -12.20 -27.85 52.67
N GLU A 122 -11.39 -28.57 53.45
CA GLU A 122 -11.09 -28.30 54.85
C GLU A 122 -10.30 -27.00 55.03
N CYS A 123 -9.43 -26.68 54.06
CA CYS A 123 -8.72 -25.39 54.04
C CYS A 123 -9.58 -24.19 53.64
N GLU A 124 -10.83 -24.40 53.21
CA GLU A 124 -11.72 -23.34 52.67
C GLU A 124 -12.85 -22.92 53.61
N CYS A 125 -13.08 -23.61 54.74
CA CYS A 125 -14.17 -23.40 55.73
C CYS A 125 -15.15 -22.26 55.42
N LYS A 126 -16.19 -22.57 54.64
CA LYS A 126 -17.24 -21.60 54.25
C LYS A 126 -18.25 -21.46 55.39
N THR A 127 -18.23 -20.32 56.08
CA THR A 127 -19.26 -19.93 57.06
C THR A 127 -20.64 -19.92 56.41
N SER A 128 -21.59 -20.69 56.94
CA SER A 128 -22.96 -20.75 56.44
C SER A 128 -23.85 -19.64 57.02
N LYS A 129 -24.50 -18.94 56.07
CA LYS A 129 -25.77 -18.18 56.13
C LYS A 129 -25.82 -16.87 56.93
N GLU A 130 -25.83 -15.76 56.17
CA GLU A 130 -26.98 -14.84 56.12
C GLU A 130 -27.03 -14.10 54.75
N HIS A 131 -28.24 -13.69 54.36
CA HIS A 131 -28.71 -13.29 53.02
C HIS A 131 -27.95 -12.15 52.32
N ASP A 132 -27.36 -12.43 51.15
CA ASP A 132 -27.77 -11.97 49.80
C ASP A 132 -26.63 -12.20 48.77
N ASP A 133 -26.99 -12.84 47.66
CA ASP A 133 -26.33 -12.84 46.34
C ASP A 133 -24.84 -13.23 46.22
N LYS A 134 -24.58 -14.52 46.40
CA LYS A 134 -23.50 -15.18 45.63
C LYS A 134 -23.97 -15.44 44.20
N VAL A 135 -23.51 -14.61 43.26
CA VAL A 135 -23.19 -15.11 41.92
C VAL A 135 -21.81 -14.61 41.53
N ASN A 136 -20.85 -15.54 41.50
CA ASN A 136 -19.51 -15.36 40.94
C ASN A 136 -19.59 -15.43 39.40
N ASP A 137 -20.43 -14.59 38.79
CA ASP A 137 -20.93 -14.85 37.42
C ASP A 137 -19.98 -14.39 36.31
N LEU A 138 -19.09 -13.43 36.56
CA LEU A 138 -18.19 -12.86 35.53
C LEU A 138 -16.85 -13.58 35.39
N ASP A 139 -16.62 -14.71 36.08
CA ASP A 139 -15.42 -15.54 35.86
C ASP A 139 -15.43 -16.20 34.47
N LYS A 140 -16.64 -16.38 33.90
CA LYS A 140 -16.91 -16.94 32.58
C LYS A 140 -17.27 -15.83 31.58
N CYS A 141 -16.89 -16.04 30.32
CA CYS A 141 -17.22 -15.12 29.23
C CYS A 141 -18.72 -15.21 28.85
N PRO A 142 -19.40 -14.09 28.59
CA PRO A 142 -20.84 -14.05 28.31
C PRO A 142 -21.23 -14.44 26.87
N THR A 143 -20.82 -15.63 26.43
CA THR A 143 -21.19 -16.21 25.12
C THR A 143 -22.69 -16.58 25.06
N GLU A 144 -23.18 -17.04 23.91
CA GLU A 144 -24.60 -17.46 23.77
C GLU A 144 -24.99 -18.57 24.76
N GLU A 145 -24.06 -19.47 25.09
CA GLU A 145 -24.27 -20.57 26.05
C GLU A 145 -24.39 -20.11 27.51
N ASN A 146 -23.86 -18.94 27.88
CA ASN A 146 -23.84 -18.40 29.24
C ASN A 146 -24.65 -17.10 29.36
N ASN A 147 -25.88 -17.09 28.83
CA ASN A 147 -26.67 -15.85 28.67
C ASN A 147 -27.19 -15.25 29.99
N ASN A 148 -27.23 -16.04 31.07
CA ASN A 148 -27.70 -15.60 32.38
C ASN A 148 -26.73 -14.64 33.09
N ILE A 149 -25.44 -14.68 32.76
CA ILE A 149 -24.38 -13.83 33.36
C ILE A 149 -24.67 -12.33 33.21
N CYS A 150 -25.24 -11.94 32.08
CA CYS A 150 -25.50 -10.53 31.77
C CYS A 150 -26.75 -9.98 32.45
N ASN A 151 -27.64 -10.83 32.98
CA ASN A 151 -28.91 -10.39 33.54
C ASN A 151 -28.75 -9.39 34.69
N LYS A 152 -27.67 -9.49 35.46
CA LYS A 152 -27.34 -8.55 36.54
C LYS A 152 -26.97 -7.15 36.02
N TYR A 153 -26.43 -7.07 34.81
CA TYR A 153 -25.89 -5.85 34.22
C TYR A 153 -26.83 -5.20 33.19
N ARG A 154 -28.07 -5.71 33.05
CA ARG A 154 -29.17 -5.28 32.16
C ARG A 154 -29.72 -3.85 32.37
N THR A 155 -29.02 -2.97 33.11
CA THR A 155 -29.21 -1.51 33.32
C THR A 155 -29.99 -1.01 34.56
N PRO A 156 -29.54 0.14 35.15
CA PRO A 156 -30.41 1.31 35.23
C PRO A 156 -29.75 2.72 35.11
N ARG A 157 -28.52 2.88 34.57
CA ARG A 157 -28.00 4.24 34.28
C ARG A 157 -27.37 4.34 32.90
N ARG A 158 -28.19 4.74 31.93
CA ARG A 158 -27.70 5.20 30.64
C ARG A 158 -26.85 6.44 30.86
N CYS A 159 -25.61 6.37 30.40
CA CYS A 159 -24.83 7.52 30.01
C CYS A 159 -25.74 8.37 29.12
N GLY A 160 -25.90 9.67 29.40
CA GLY A 160 -26.95 10.48 28.79
C GLY A 160 -27.05 10.29 27.28
N ASP A 161 -28.26 10.20 26.74
CA ASP A 161 -28.58 9.88 25.34
C ASP A 161 -28.14 11.02 24.38
N VAL A 162 -26.84 11.25 24.27
CA VAL A 162 -26.25 12.18 23.31
C VAL A 162 -25.76 11.36 22.14
N LYS A 163 -26.24 11.66 20.93
CA LYS A 163 -25.72 11.06 19.69
C LYS A 163 -24.20 11.21 19.65
N TYR A 164 -23.50 10.08 19.59
CA TYR A 164 -22.05 10.02 19.47
C TYR A 164 -21.69 9.96 17.98
N THR A 165 -21.05 11.01 17.49
CA THR A 165 -20.36 11.06 16.20
C THR A 165 -18.86 10.99 16.48
N ASN A 166 -18.15 10.02 15.87
CA ASN A 166 -16.69 9.91 15.99
C ASN A 166 -15.93 10.87 15.06
N SER A 167 -16.64 11.85 14.49
CA SER A 167 -16.12 12.88 13.59
C SER A 167 -14.88 13.55 14.16
N LEU A 168 -13.86 13.72 13.33
CA LEU A 168 -12.60 14.37 13.70
C LEU A 168 -12.79 15.78 14.27
N GLU A 169 -13.85 16.49 13.88
CA GLU A 169 -14.19 17.82 14.42
C GLU A 169 -14.42 17.83 15.95
N HIS A 170 -14.68 16.66 16.54
CA HIS A 170 -14.93 16.49 17.97
C HIS A 170 -13.75 15.93 18.76
N TRP A 171 -12.61 15.74 18.12
CA TRP A 171 -11.34 15.44 18.77
C TRP A 171 -10.71 16.77 19.23
N TYR A 172 -10.21 16.83 20.47
CA TYR A 172 -9.70 18.08 21.06
C TYR A 172 -8.33 17.88 21.70
N GLY A 173 -7.49 18.92 21.56
CA GLY A 173 -6.19 19.08 22.21
C GLY A 173 -5.15 19.63 21.22
N ARG A 174 -4.09 20.28 21.72
CA ARG A 174 -3.07 20.94 20.87
C ARG A 174 -1.96 19.97 20.45
N ASP A 175 -1.41 19.24 21.40
CA ASP A 175 -0.32 18.27 21.19
C ASP A 175 -0.76 16.82 21.42
N MET A 176 -2.04 16.62 21.74
CA MET A 176 -2.64 15.32 22.01
C MET A 176 -4.14 15.40 21.73
N LEU A 177 -4.60 14.69 20.71
CA LEU A 177 -6.02 14.63 20.41
C LEU A 177 -6.69 13.56 21.26
N ILE A 178 -7.60 14.00 22.13
CA ILE A 178 -8.33 13.11 23.02
C ILE A 178 -9.57 12.60 22.26
N PRO A 179 -9.71 11.27 22.07
CA PRO A 179 -10.87 10.69 21.41
C PRO A 179 -12.17 11.08 22.12
N ARG A 180 -13.23 11.32 21.34
CA ARG A 180 -14.53 11.71 21.92
C ARG A 180 -15.03 10.68 22.92
N ARG A 181 -14.85 9.38 22.67
CA ARG A 181 -15.24 8.29 23.61
C ARG A 181 -14.58 8.47 24.97
N ARG A 182 -13.29 8.83 25.01
CA ARG A 182 -12.57 9.06 26.27
C ARG A 182 -13.12 10.28 26.99
N ARG A 183 -13.37 11.39 26.28
CA ARG A 183 -13.90 12.64 26.86
C ARG A 183 -15.30 12.49 27.45
N LYS A 184 -16.13 11.61 26.88
CA LYS A 184 -17.52 11.40 27.27
C LYS A 184 -17.75 10.11 28.04
N MET A 185 -16.67 9.44 28.43
CA MET A 185 -16.70 8.17 29.14
C MET A 185 -17.50 8.24 30.44
N CYS A 186 -18.33 7.24 30.66
CA CYS A 186 -19.37 7.23 31.67
C CYS A 186 -18.91 6.78 33.06
N LEU A 187 -17.98 7.50 33.69
CA LEU A 187 -17.51 7.18 35.05
C LEU A 187 -18.04 8.12 36.15
N ARG A 188 -18.93 9.06 35.81
CA ARG A 188 -19.44 10.12 36.73
C ARG A 188 -20.06 9.58 38.03
N ASN A 189 -20.63 8.37 37.98
CA ASN A 189 -21.26 7.73 39.15
C ASN A 189 -20.24 7.27 40.21
N ILE A 190 -19.01 6.96 39.78
CA ILE A 190 -17.91 6.55 40.67
C ILE A 190 -17.33 7.78 41.36
N ILE A 191 -17.27 8.89 40.63
CA ILE A 191 -16.71 10.16 41.08
C ILE A 191 -17.55 10.79 42.21
N GLY A 192 -18.87 10.64 42.21
CA GLY A 192 -19.71 11.25 43.26
C GLY A 192 -19.70 10.55 44.63
N ARG A 193 -19.10 9.36 44.75
CA ARG A 193 -19.30 8.47 45.91
C ARG A 193 -18.05 8.34 46.78
N ASN A 194 -18.24 8.39 48.09
CA ASN A 194 -17.21 8.13 49.11
C ASN A 194 -17.28 6.67 49.57
N TYR A 195 -16.66 5.76 48.81
CA TYR A 195 -16.71 4.32 49.05
C TYR A 195 -16.05 3.90 50.37
N TYR A 196 -14.95 4.55 50.76
CA TYR A 196 -14.20 4.26 51.99
C TYR A 196 -15.04 4.49 53.28
N LYS A 197 -16.12 5.29 53.20
CA LYS A 197 -17.04 5.52 54.32
C LYS A 197 -18.12 4.45 54.47
N ARG A 198 -18.21 3.49 53.53
CA ARG A 198 -19.30 2.51 53.48
C ARG A 198 -18.83 1.13 53.93
N LYS A 199 -19.68 0.42 54.67
CA LYS A 199 -19.54 -1.04 54.86
C LYS A 199 -19.49 -1.70 53.49
N ASP A 200 -18.50 -2.56 53.28
CA ASP A 200 -18.20 -3.22 51.99
C ASP A 200 -17.88 -2.26 50.82
N GLY A 201 -17.10 -1.20 51.11
CA GLY A 201 -16.70 -0.19 50.12
C GLY A 201 -16.01 -0.76 48.88
N LYS A 202 -15.18 -1.82 49.04
CA LYS A 202 -14.43 -2.48 47.96
C LYS A 202 -15.36 -3.10 46.92
N ASN A 203 -16.33 -3.92 47.33
CA ASN A 203 -17.28 -4.53 46.39
C ASN A 203 -18.22 -3.49 45.78
N LYS A 204 -18.60 -2.45 46.53
CA LYS A 204 -19.41 -1.34 46.00
C LYS A 204 -18.69 -0.58 44.89
N PHE A 205 -17.41 -0.28 45.06
CA PHE A 205 -16.58 0.32 44.01
C PHE A 205 -16.51 -0.59 42.79
N LYS A 206 -16.20 -1.88 43.01
CA LYS A 206 -16.14 -2.88 41.93
C LYS A 206 -17.45 -2.93 41.14
N ASN A 207 -18.58 -3.10 41.81
CA ASN A 207 -19.89 -3.17 41.16
C ASN A 207 -20.22 -1.91 40.37
N ASP A 208 -20.01 -0.72 40.94
CA ASP A 208 -20.26 0.54 40.23
C ASP A 208 -19.36 0.68 38.98
N LEU A 209 -18.11 0.22 39.04
CA LEU A 209 -17.22 0.18 37.87
C LEU A 209 -17.72 -0.79 36.80
N LEU A 210 -18.16 -2.00 37.18
CA LEU A 210 -18.72 -2.98 36.25
C LEU A 210 -19.99 -2.46 35.55
N TYR A 211 -20.89 -1.83 36.30
CA TYR A 211 -22.09 -1.19 35.73
C TYR A 211 -21.74 -0.05 34.77
N ALA A 212 -20.77 0.80 35.14
CA ALA A 212 -20.30 1.88 34.29
C ALA A 212 -19.68 1.35 33.00
N ALA A 213 -18.81 0.34 33.08
CA ALA A 213 -18.15 -0.28 31.95
C ALA A 213 -19.15 -0.97 30.99
N SER A 214 -20.11 -1.75 31.53
CA SER A 214 -21.20 -2.34 30.74
C SER A 214 -22.04 -1.27 30.04
N SER A 215 -22.42 -0.21 30.76
CA SER A 215 -23.24 0.88 30.21
C SER A 215 -22.52 1.65 29.11
N GLU A 216 -21.22 1.91 29.29
CA GLU A 216 -20.37 2.55 28.27
C GLU A 216 -20.26 1.67 27.02
N ALA A 217 -20.07 0.36 27.18
CA ALA A 217 -19.99 -0.57 26.06
C ALA A 217 -21.30 -0.65 25.27
N SER A 218 -22.45 -0.69 25.98
CA SER A 218 -23.78 -0.62 25.35
C SER A 218 -23.98 0.70 24.61
N PHE A 219 -23.57 1.82 25.22
CA PHE A 219 -23.63 3.14 24.60
C PHE A 219 -22.81 3.20 23.30
N LEU A 220 -21.55 2.74 23.32
CA LEU A 220 -20.71 2.69 22.12
C LEU A 220 -21.34 1.79 21.05
N CYS A 221 -21.80 0.59 21.42
CA CYS A 221 -22.45 -0.32 20.48
C CYS A 221 -23.69 0.26 19.79
N ASN A 222 -24.46 1.10 20.48
CA ASN A 222 -25.65 1.75 19.92
C ASN A 222 -25.34 2.95 19.01
N ASN A 223 -24.14 3.54 19.11
CA ASN A 223 -23.78 4.74 18.37
C ASN A 223 -22.84 4.51 17.17
N TYR A 224 -22.25 3.31 17.05
CA TYR A 224 -21.48 2.93 15.87
C TYR A 224 -22.38 2.16 14.90
N GLU A 225 -22.31 2.51 13.62
CA GLU A 225 -23.08 1.81 12.57
C GLU A 225 -22.58 0.36 12.40
N ASP A 226 -21.27 0.18 12.37
CA ASP A 226 -20.63 -1.13 12.28
C ASP A 226 -20.34 -1.70 13.68
N LYS A 227 -20.83 -2.92 13.94
CA LYS A 227 -20.70 -3.57 15.25
C LYS A 227 -19.28 -4.04 15.57
N LYS A 228 -18.44 -4.31 14.56
CA LYS A 228 -17.03 -4.65 14.76
C LYS A 228 -16.21 -3.39 15.09
N GLU A 229 -16.49 -2.28 14.41
CA GLU A 229 -15.91 -0.97 14.78
C GLU A 229 -16.31 -0.60 16.21
N ALA A 230 -17.56 -0.82 16.59
CA ALA A 230 -18.03 -0.61 17.95
C ALA A 230 -17.23 -1.44 18.96
N LEU A 231 -17.04 -2.73 18.69
CA LEU A 231 -16.25 -3.62 19.55
C LEU A 231 -14.79 -3.14 19.68
N GLN A 232 -14.19 -2.63 18.60
CA GLN A 232 -12.85 -2.05 18.67
C GLN A 232 -12.81 -0.80 19.56
N ALA A 233 -13.81 0.09 19.46
CA ALA A 233 -13.92 1.25 20.35
C ALA A 233 -14.10 0.84 21.82
N ILE A 234 -14.82 -0.26 22.07
CA ILE A 234 -14.99 -0.86 23.40
C ILE A 234 -13.66 -1.40 23.94
N LYS A 235 -12.82 -2.04 23.10
CA LYS A 235 -11.46 -2.47 23.48
C LYS A 235 -10.56 -1.29 23.87
N TYR A 236 -10.55 -0.21 23.08
CA TYR A 236 -9.82 1.01 23.46
C TYR A 236 -10.33 1.62 24.76
N THR A 237 -11.65 1.57 24.97
CA THR A 237 -12.30 2.07 26.18
C THR A 237 -11.93 1.24 27.41
N PHE A 238 -11.84 -0.08 27.26
CA PHE A 238 -11.35 -0.97 28.32
C PHE A 238 -9.94 -0.60 28.76
N ALA A 239 -9.03 -0.38 27.80
CA ALA A 239 -7.66 0.03 28.08
C ALA A 239 -7.60 1.40 28.79
N ASP A 240 -8.43 2.37 28.35
CA ASP A 240 -8.52 3.68 28.98
C ASP A 240 -9.09 3.62 30.41
N ILE A 241 -10.09 2.77 30.68
CA ILE A 241 -10.56 2.50 32.04
C ILE A 241 -9.41 1.97 32.90
N GLY A 242 -8.62 1.04 32.36
CA GLY A 242 -7.42 0.53 33.03
C GLY A 242 -6.44 1.63 33.39
N ASP A 243 -6.13 2.53 32.45
CA ASP A 243 -5.20 3.63 32.70
C ASP A 243 -5.75 4.66 33.70
N ILE A 244 -7.06 4.90 33.71
CA ILE A 244 -7.72 5.74 34.73
C ILE A 244 -7.59 5.08 36.12
N VAL A 245 -7.90 3.79 36.24
CA VAL A 245 -7.82 3.05 37.51
C VAL A 245 -6.39 3.01 38.03
N LYS A 246 -5.40 2.74 37.16
CA LYS A 246 -3.96 2.74 37.49
C LYS A 246 -3.40 4.15 37.75
N GLY A 247 -4.15 5.21 37.41
CA GLY A 247 -3.70 6.60 37.46
C GLY A 247 -2.58 6.93 36.47
N LYS A 248 -2.57 6.27 35.32
CA LYS A 248 -1.67 6.50 34.18
C LYS A 248 -2.34 7.28 33.04
N ASP A 249 -3.63 7.56 33.15
CA ASP A 249 -4.38 8.30 32.15
C ASP A 249 -3.80 9.70 31.92
N MET A 250 -3.62 10.07 30.65
CA MET A 250 -3.02 11.32 30.22
C MET A 250 -3.99 12.50 30.28
N VAL A 251 -5.30 12.30 30.50
CA VAL A 251 -6.26 13.41 30.59
C VAL A 251 -6.16 14.04 31.98
N ASP A 252 -5.74 15.30 32.01
CA ASP A 252 -5.69 16.09 33.25
C ASP A 252 -7.05 16.64 33.65
N GLU A 253 -8.04 15.76 33.80
CA GLU A 253 -9.30 16.09 34.44
C GLU A 253 -9.23 15.66 35.91
N ILE A 254 -9.24 16.66 36.80
CA ILE A 254 -9.24 16.50 38.28
C ILE A 254 -10.25 15.43 38.72
N ILE A 255 -11.38 15.38 38.01
CA ILE A 255 -12.51 14.48 38.27
C ILE A 255 -12.12 13.00 38.11
N PHE A 256 -11.33 12.63 37.10
CA PHE A 256 -10.89 11.25 36.88
C PHE A 256 -9.63 10.89 37.67
N LYS A 257 -8.74 11.87 37.93
CA LYS A 257 -7.55 11.68 38.79
C LYS A 257 -7.91 11.19 40.20
N ASP A 258 -9.08 11.58 40.71
CA ASP A 258 -9.56 11.17 42.02
C ASP A 258 -10.00 9.69 42.09
N ILE A 259 -10.18 8.99 40.95
CA ILE A 259 -10.61 7.57 40.94
C ILE A 259 -9.53 6.67 41.56
N LYS A 260 -8.26 6.85 41.18
CA LYS A 260 -7.13 6.11 41.79
C LYS A 260 -7.08 6.36 43.30
N GLY A 261 -7.09 7.63 43.71
CA GLY A 261 -7.01 7.99 45.13
C GLY A 261 -8.20 7.49 45.95
N LYS A 262 -9.41 7.47 45.38
CA LYS A 262 -10.59 6.85 46.00
C LYS A 262 -10.45 5.35 46.15
N LEU A 263 -9.94 4.67 45.12
CA LEU A 263 -9.70 3.24 45.18
C LEU A 263 -8.65 2.92 46.25
N GLU A 264 -7.53 3.64 46.27
CA GLU A 264 -6.46 3.45 47.28
C GLU A 264 -6.99 3.63 48.70
N LYS A 265 -7.79 4.66 48.99
CA LYS A 265 -8.46 4.83 50.29
C LYS A 265 -9.37 3.66 50.68
N VAL A 266 -10.02 3.03 49.70
CA VAL A 266 -10.86 1.85 49.93
C VAL A 266 -9.99 0.62 50.21
N LEU A 267 -8.86 0.49 49.53
CA LEU A 267 -7.91 -0.61 49.75
C LEU A 267 -7.26 -0.52 51.13
N ASP A 268 -6.84 0.66 51.56
CA ASP A 268 -6.25 0.91 52.88
C ASP A 268 -7.20 0.52 54.03
N SER A 269 -8.49 0.80 53.87
CA SER A 269 -9.54 0.43 54.86
C SER A 269 -9.89 -1.07 54.87
N SER A 270 -9.37 -1.87 53.92
CA SER A 270 -9.74 -3.28 53.71
C SER A 270 -8.63 -4.31 53.97
N LYS A 271 -7.58 -3.93 54.73
CA LYS A 271 -6.42 -4.76 55.10
C LYS A 271 -5.40 -5.04 53.97
N ASN A 272 -5.22 -4.12 53.01
CA ASN A 272 -4.13 -4.13 52.01
C ASN A 272 -4.11 -5.31 51.01
N ASP A 273 -5.25 -5.95 50.73
CA ASP A 273 -5.37 -6.88 49.61
C ASP A 273 -6.50 -6.44 48.66
N PRO A 274 -6.18 -6.02 47.42
CA PRO A 274 -4.86 -5.77 46.83
C PRO A 274 -4.14 -4.53 47.40
N LYS A 275 -2.81 -4.48 47.23
CA LYS A 275 -1.93 -3.46 47.86
C LYS A 275 -2.06 -2.06 47.26
N ASN A 276 -2.38 -1.97 45.98
CA ASN A 276 -2.52 -0.70 45.26
C ASN A 276 -3.54 -0.86 44.11
N ALA A 277 -3.86 0.27 43.47
CA ALA A 277 -4.82 0.29 42.36
C ALA A 277 -4.40 -0.54 41.13
N SER A 278 -3.10 -0.71 40.88
CA SER A 278 -2.60 -1.52 39.75
C SER A 278 -2.80 -3.01 40.02
N ASP A 279 -2.45 -3.48 41.21
CA ASP A 279 -2.71 -4.86 41.63
C ASP A 279 -4.21 -5.16 41.63
N TRP A 280 -5.03 -4.17 41.99
CA TRP A 280 -6.49 -4.28 41.90
C TRP A 280 -6.99 -4.42 40.47
N TRP A 281 -6.44 -3.64 39.53
CA TRP A 281 -6.77 -3.78 38.11
C TRP A 281 -6.45 -5.19 37.61
N GLU A 282 -5.25 -5.70 37.87
CA GLU A 282 -4.86 -7.05 37.42
C GLU A 282 -5.78 -8.15 37.96
N GLN A 283 -6.22 -8.05 39.20
CA GLN A 283 -7.17 -8.99 39.80
C GLN A 283 -8.59 -8.89 39.22
N ASN A 284 -8.99 -7.76 38.64
CA ASN A 284 -10.39 -7.48 38.28
C ASN A 284 -10.64 -7.17 36.80
N LYS A 285 -9.61 -6.95 35.99
CA LYS A 285 -9.73 -6.56 34.59
C LYS A 285 -10.53 -7.55 33.75
N LYS A 286 -10.45 -8.85 34.06
CA LYS A 286 -11.29 -9.89 33.43
C LYS A 286 -12.78 -9.68 33.69
N HIS A 287 -13.15 -9.34 34.92
CA HIS A 287 -14.53 -9.03 35.26
C HIS A 287 -15.01 -7.77 34.53
N VAL A 288 -14.18 -6.73 34.46
CA VAL A 288 -14.49 -5.49 33.74
C VAL A 288 -14.73 -5.78 32.26
N TRP A 289 -13.84 -6.56 31.62
CA TRP A 289 -14.00 -6.94 30.22
C TRP A 289 -15.28 -7.74 29.97
N ASN A 290 -15.57 -8.76 30.79
CA ASN A 290 -16.79 -9.55 30.65
C ASN A 290 -18.05 -8.70 30.87
N ALA A 291 -18.03 -7.71 31.77
CA ALA A 291 -19.13 -6.77 31.93
C ALA A 291 -19.31 -5.88 30.69
N MET A 292 -18.23 -5.42 30.05
CA MET A 292 -18.28 -4.67 28.79
C MET A 292 -18.86 -5.52 27.65
N LEU A 293 -18.47 -6.79 27.56
CA LEU A 293 -19.05 -7.74 26.59
C LEU A 293 -20.55 -7.94 26.80
N CYS A 294 -21.02 -8.00 28.06
CA CYS A 294 -22.46 -8.01 28.35
C CYS A 294 -23.17 -6.79 27.78
N GLY A 295 -22.64 -5.58 28.01
CA GLY A 295 -23.20 -4.35 27.44
C GLY A 295 -23.20 -4.33 25.91
N TYR A 296 -22.13 -4.82 25.28
CA TYR A 296 -22.02 -4.98 23.82
C TYR A 296 -23.10 -5.90 23.26
N LYS A 297 -23.28 -7.08 23.89
CA LYS A 297 -24.28 -8.09 23.51
C LYS A 297 -25.70 -7.56 23.64
N GLU A 298 -26.01 -6.90 24.76
CA GLU A 298 -27.33 -6.32 25.00
C GLU A 298 -27.72 -5.27 23.95
N ALA A 299 -26.74 -4.52 23.43
CA ALA A 299 -26.91 -3.56 22.34
C ALA A 299 -26.90 -4.21 20.93
N GLY A 300 -27.01 -5.53 20.84
CA GLY A 300 -27.09 -6.29 19.59
C GLY A 300 -25.74 -6.67 18.97
N GLY A 301 -24.64 -6.56 19.72
CA GLY A 301 -23.33 -7.08 19.34
C GLY A 301 -23.28 -8.61 19.40
N LYS A 302 -22.47 -9.24 18.55
CA LYS A 302 -22.23 -10.69 18.55
C LYS A 302 -20.84 -10.97 19.14
N ILE A 303 -20.76 -11.83 20.15
CA ILE A 303 -19.51 -12.18 20.83
C ILE A 303 -18.99 -13.49 20.24
N GLU A 304 -17.79 -13.46 19.66
CA GLU A 304 -17.07 -14.65 19.23
C GLU A 304 -16.17 -15.19 20.36
N SER A 305 -15.76 -16.46 20.29
CA SER A 305 -14.92 -17.07 21.32
C SER A 305 -13.61 -16.32 21.56
N ASN A 306 -13.03 -15.73 20.51
CA ASN A 306 -11.79 -14.95 20.59
C ASN A 306 -11.98 -13.60 21.30
N ASP A 307 -13.19 -13.05 21.34
CA ASP A 307 -13.48 -11.78 22.02
C ASP A 307 -13.43 -11.93 23.55
N CYS A 308 -13.47 -13.15 24.07
CA CYS A 308 -13.34 -13.45 25.49
C CYS A 308 -11.92 -13.22 26.05
N ASN A 309 -10.92 -13.09 25.17
CA ASN A 309 -9.56 -12.77 25.58
C ASN A 309 -9.49 -11.32 26.05
N ILE A 310 -8.61 -11.04 27.03
CA ILE A 310 -8.38 -9.66 27.46
C ILE A 310 -7.84 -8.86 26.26
N PRO A 311 -8.42 -7.69 25.96
CA PRO A 311 -7.97 -6.85 24.84
C PRO A 311 -6.49 -6.55 24.94
N SER A 312 -5.73 -6.88 23.90
CA SER A 312 -4.28 -6.66 23.86
C SER A 312 -3.92 -5.17 23.86
N GLU A 313 -4.87 -4.31 23.49
CA GLU A 313 -4.75 -2.85 23.52
C GLU A 313 -4.28 -2.36 24.90
N GLU A 314 -4.62 -3.01 26.01
CA GLU A 314 -4.16 -2.56 27.35
C GLU A 314 -2.62 -2.52 27.51
N ASN A 315 -1.89 -3.26 26.67
CA ASN A 315 -0.43 -3.33 26.68
C ASN A 315 0.22 -2.23 25.83
N THR A 316 -0.54 -1.55 24.98
CA THR A 316 -0.05 -0.46 24.14
C THR A 316 -0.15 0.85 24.91
N ASP A 317 0.88 1.71 24.85
CA ASP A 317 0.85 3.02 25.49
C ASP A 317 -0.40 3.84 25.05
N GLN A 318 -1.01 4.57 25.99
CA GLN A 318 -2.26 5.30 25.72
C GLN A 318 -2.13 6.29 24.56
N PHE A 319 -0.99 6.97 24.41
CA PHE A 319 -0.77 7.88 23.29
C PHE A 319 -0.77 7.13 21.97
N LEU A 320 -0.06 6.02 21.89
CA LEU A 320 0.04 5.20 20.68
C LEU A 320 -1.32 4.57 20.32
N ARG A 321 -2.15 4.18 21.30
CA ARG A 321 -3.52 3.71 21.04
C ARG A 321 -4.39 4.79 20.41
N TRP A 322 -4.38 6.00 20.97
CA TRP A 322 -5.16 7.11 20.43
C TRP A 322 -4.65 7.56 19.07
N LEU A 323 -3.34 7.45 18.81
CA LEU A 323 -2.75 7.72 17.51
C LEU A 323 -3.27 6.73 16.44
N ILE A 324 -3.32 5.44 16.75
CA ILE A 324 -3.89 4.41 15.86
C ILE A 324 -5.38 4.65 15.62
N GLU A 325 -6.14 4.94 16.68
CA GLU A 325 -7.57 5.23 16.58
C GLU A 325 -7.85 6.47 15.71
N TRP A 326 -7.05 7.53 15.87
CA TRP A 326 -7.13 8.73 15.06
C TRP A 326 -6.82 8.41 13.59
N GLY A 327 -5.73 7.69 13.32
CA GLY A 327 -5.35 7.30 11.96
C GLY A 327 -6.42 6.49 11.24
N LYS A 328 -7.06 5.55 11.95
CA LYS A 328 -8.20 4.76 11.43
C LYS A 328 -9.38 5.66 11.05
N GLN A 329 -9.73 6.61 11.92
CA GLN A 329 -10.83 7.53 11.67
C GLN A 329 -10.52 8.47 10.48
N VAL A 330 -9.29 8.99 10.38
CA VAL A 330 -8.85 9.80 9.24
C VAL A 330 -8.98 9.03 7.93
N CYS A 331 -8.46 7.81 7.86
CA CYS A 331 -8.53 7.02 6.62
C CYS A 331 -9.98 6.71 6.20
N LYS A 332 -10.87 6.46 7.16
CA LYS A 332 -12.30 6.25 6.90
C LYS A 332 -12.95 7.51 6.32
N GLU A 333 -12.85 8.64 7.00
CA GLU A 333 -13.44 9.91 6.55
C GLU A 333 -12.88 10.35 5.20
N LYS A 334 -11.57 10.21 5.00
CA LYS A 334 -10.90 10.53 3.74
C LYS A 334 -11.50 9.76 2.57
N LYS A 335 -11.66 8.44 2.74
CA LYS A 335 -12.21 7.55 1.71
C LYS A 335 -13.62 7.97 1.31
N GLU A 336 -14.47 8.26 2.28
CA GLU A 336 -15.85 8.70 2.07
C GLU A 336 -15.92 10.06 1.35
N LEU A 337 -15.12 11.03 1.81
CA LEU A 337 -15.09 12.36 1.21
C LEU A 337 -14.52 12.33 -0.22
N LYS A 338 -13.45 11.57 -0.48
CA LYS A 338 -12.90 11.39 -1.84
C LYS A 338 -13.93 10.78 -2.78
N ALA A 339 -14.64 9.74 -2.35
CA ALA A 339 -15.71 9.13 -3.13
C ALA A 339 -16.84 10.14 -3.44
N SER A 340 -17.18 10.99 -2.47
CA SER A 340 -18.15 12.08 -2.63
C SER A 340 -17.68 13.12 -3.65
N VAL A 341 -16.42 13.56 -3.59
CA VAL A 341 -15.81 14.49 -4.56
C VAL A 341 -15.85 13.88 -5.96
N TYR A 342 -15.35 12.65 -6.11
CA TYR A 342 -15.32 11.97 -7.41
C TYR A 342 -16.72 11.87 -8.03
N LYS A 343 -17.70 11.39 -7.26
CA LYS A 343 -19.08 11.23 -7.73
C LYS A 343 -19.71 12.57 -8.15
N LYS A 344 -19.44 13.66 -7.42
CA LYS A 344 -20.05 14.97 -7.69
C LYS A 344 -19.36 15.74 -8.82
N CYS A 345 -18.07 15.50 -9.04
CA CYS A 345 -17.24 16.23 -10.00
C CYS A 345 -16.96 15.49 -11.31
N ALA A 346 -17.25 14.18 -11.42
CA ALA A 346 -16.99 13.41 -12.63
C ALA A 346 -17.64 14.05 -13.87
N ASN A 347 -16.81 14.38 -14.87
CA ASN A 347 -17.19 15.02 -16.15
C ASN A 347 -17.87 16.39 -16.02
N LYS A 348 -17.59 17.13 -14.93
CA LYS A 348 -18.14 18.46 -14.72
C LYS A 348 -17.04 19.50 -14.55
N ASP A 349 -17.30 20.70 -15.03
CA ASP A 349 -16.47 21.85 -14.72
C ASP A 349 -16.80 22.36 -13.31
N ARG A 350 -15.80 22.34 -12.43
CA ARG A 350 -15.92 22.82 -11.04
C ARG A 350 -16.41 24.26 -10.97
N LYS A 351 -15.99 25.12 -11.91
CA LYS A 351 -16.33 26.56 -11.88
C LYS A 351 -17.80 26.81 -12.16
N SER A 352 -18.48 25.89 -12.86
CA SER A 352 -19.91 25.98 -13.19
C SER A 352 -20.79 25.13 -12.27
N ASP A 353 -20.32 23.99 -11.78
CA ASP A 353 -21.11 23.10 -10.90
C ASP A 353 -20.87 23.40 -9.40
N LYS A 354 -21.88 24.00 -8.76
CA LYS A 354 -21.87 24.35 -7.32
C LYS A 354 -21.69 23.13 -6.41
N SER A 355 -22.22 21.95 -6.78
CA SER A 355 -22.14 20.73 -5.98
C SER A 355 -20.72 20.15 -5.99
N CYS A 356 -20.08 20.15 -7.15
CA CYS A 356 -18.68 19.78 -7.29
C CYS A 356 -17.78 20.73 -6.50
N ASN A 357 -17.94 22.05 -6.69
CA ASN A 357 -17.15 23.05 -5.99
C ASN A 357 -17.27 22.93 -4.46
N TYR A 358 -18.49 22.75 -3.95
CA TYR A 358 -18.72 22.56 -2.52
C TYR A 358 -18.07 21.27 -1.99
N ALA A 359 -18.15 20.16 -2.75
CA ALA A 359 -17.51 18.90 -2.35
C ALA A 359 -15.99 19.03 -2.26
N ALA A 360 -15.35 19.63 -3.27
CA ALA A 360 -13.91 19.86 -3.29
C ALA A 360 -13.48 20.82 -2.16
N PHE A 361 -14.23 21.89 -1.93
CA PHE A 361 -13.98 22.85 -0.85
C PHE A 361 -14.10 22.20 0.54
N SER A 362 -15.13 21.39 0.75
CA SER A 362 -15.32 20.65 2.01
C SER A 362 -14.16 19.70 2.29
N PHE A 363 -13.70 18.95 1.28
CA PHE A 363 -12.53 18.09 1.41
C PHE A 363 -11.25 18.89 1.71
N ASN A 364 -11.07 20.06 1.09
CA ASN A 364 -9.93 20.93 1.38
C ASN A 364 -9.92 21.41 2.85
N ASN A 365 -11.09 21.79 3.39
CA ASN A 365 -11.19 22.19 4.80
C ASN A 365 -10.88 21.02 5.74
N TRP A 366 -11.38 19.83 5.40
CA TRP A 366 -11.05 18.60 6.13
C TRP A 366 -9.53 18.32 6.10
N ASN A 367 -8.87 18.46 4.94
CA ASN A 367 -7.40 18.33 4.82
C ASN A 367 -6.66 19.27 5.76
N LYS A 368 -7.09 20.54 5.88
CA LYS A 368 -6.48 21.52 6.80
C LYS A 368 -6.59 21.08 8.26
N ILE A 369 -7.76 20.58 8.68
CA ILE A 369 -7.99 20.08 10.05
C ILE A 369 -7.07 18.90 10.33
N VAL A 370 -7.01 17.92 9.41
CA VAL A 370 -6.18 16.72 9.56
C VAL A 370 -4.70 17.07 9.58
N LYS A 371 -4.25 18.01 8.75
CA LYS A 371 -2.85 18.46 8.71
C LYS A 371 -2.41 19.05 10.05
N HIS A 372 -3.16 20.00 10.58
CA HIS A 372 -2.84 20.60 11.88
C HIS A 372 -2.83 19.57 13.02
N ALA A 373 -3.79 18.64 13.00
CA ALA A 373 -3.83 17.51 13.92
C ALA A 373 -2.59 16.61 13.80
N TYR A 374 -2.23 16.23 12.57
CA TYR A 374 -1.09 15.37 12.27
C TYR A 374 0.22 16.01 12.74
N ASP A 375 0.44 17.31 12.50
CA ASP A 375 1.68 17.98 12.90
C ASP A 375 1.90 17.94 14.41
N GLY A 376 0.85 18.18 15.20
CA GLY A 376 0.90 18.07 16.65
C GLY A 376 1.16 16.63 17.12
N LEU A 377 0.46 15.66 16.52
CA LEU A 377 0.63 14.24 16.83
C LEU A 377 2.02 13.71 16.47
N ASN A 378 2.55 14.10 15.29
CA ASN A 378 3.86 13.67 14.82
C ASN A 378 4.97 14.24 15.73
N LYS A 379 4.89 15.52 16.09
CA LYS A 379 5.82 16.12 17.05
C LYS A 379 5.78 15.41 18.40
N LYS A 380 4.59 15.03 18.89
CA LYS A 380 4.47 14.24 20.12
C LYS A 380 5.06 12.84 19.96
N TYR A 381 4.85 12.19 18.82
CA TYR A 381 5.42 10.88 18.51
C TYR A 381 6.94 10.89 18.50
N GLU A 382 7.57 11.88 17.86
CA GLU A 382 9.02 12.05 17.85
C GLU A 382 9.58 12.24 19.26
N ASN A 383 8.95 13.09 20.07
CA ASN A 383 9.35 13.29 21.47
C ASN A 383 9.17 12.00 22.30
N PHE A 384 8.06 11.28 22.10
CA PHE A 384 7.80 10.00 22.76
C PHE A 384 8.88 8.97 22.44
N LYS A 385 9.24 8.85 21.15
CA LYS A 385 10.32 7.98 20.67
C LYS A 385 11.66 8.31 21.32
N LEU A 386 12.00 9.59 21.46
CA LEU A 386 13.25 10.05 22.11
C LEU A 386 13.28 9.76 23.61
N SER A 387 12.14 9.89 24.30
CA SER A 387 12.03 9.66 25.75
C SER A 387 12.18 8.20 26.19
N GLN A 388 12.04 7.25 25.26
CA GLN A 388 12.12 5.82 25.54
C GLN A 388 13.54 5.31 25.23
N SER A 389 14.46 5.42 26.19
CA SER A 389 15.83 4.91 26.03
C SER A 389 15.82 3.38 25.78
N GLY A 390 16.26 2.95 24.60
CA GLY A 390 16.25 1.52 24.20
C GLY A 390 14.94 1.02 23.59
N SER A 391 14.07 1.92 23.09
CA SER A 391 12.77 1.54 22.52
C SER A 391 12.85 0.64 21.28
N THR A 392 11.84 -0.22 21.11
CA THR A 392 11.60 -1.05 19.92
C THR A 392 10.92 -0.30 18.77
N LEU A 393 10.70 1.02 18.89
CA LEU A 393 10.04 1.83 17.87
C LEU A 393 11.03 2.21 16.76
N THR A 394 10.96 1.53 15.62
CA THR A 394 11.87 1.74 14.49
C THR A 394 11.35 2.75 13.47
N GLN A 395 10.05 3.02 13.47
CA GLN A 395 9.37 3.83 12.44
C GLN A 395 9.84 5.27 12.48
N LYS A 396 10.01 5.88 11.31
CA LYS A 396 10.52 7.23 11.09
C LYS A 396 9.62 8.29 11.70
N ASP A 397 8.31 8.17 11.50
CA ASP A 397 7.31 9.17 11.88
C ASP A 397 5.97 8.51 12.30
N ALA A 398 5.02 9.34 12.72
CA ALA A 398 3.71 8.89 13.17
C ALA A 398 2.89 8.22 12.05
N ALA A 399 3.04 8.66 10.79
CA ALA A 399 2.33 8.07 9.65
C ALA A 399 2.81 6.64 9.39
N GLU A 400 4.12 6.39 9.39
CA GLU A 400 4.68 5.05 9.25
C GLU A 400 4.25 4.14 10.41
N TYR A 401 4.26 4.65 11.64
CA TYR A 401 3.75 3.91 12.81
C TYR A 401 2.27 3.50 12.67
N ILE A 402 1.41 4.43 12.23
CA ILE A 402 -0.02 4.13 11.98
C ILE A 402 -0.14 3.06 10.91
N LYS A 403 0.57 3.18 9.79
CA LYS A 403 0.50 2.27 8.65
C LYS A 403 0.91 0.84 9.02
N GLU A 404 1.96 0.69 9.82
CA GLU A 404 2.41 -0.63 10.29
C GLU A 404 1.51 -1.22 11.39
N SER A 405 0.95 -0.37 12.26
CA SER A 405 0.12 -0.80 13.38
C SER A 405 -1.36 -1.03 13.02
N CYS A 406 -1.80 -0.53 11.87
CA CYS A 406 -3.18 -0.57 11.41
C CYS A 406 -3.25 -1.01 9.94
N SER A 407 -3.45 -2.31 9.70
CA SER A 407 -3.48 -2.88 8.34
C SER A 407 -4.64 -2.34 7.47
N GLU A 408 -5.70 -1.82 8.08
CA GLU A 408 -6.83 -1.18 7.39
C GLU A 408 -6.61 0.31 7.09
N CYS A 409 -5.56 0.91 7.65
CA CYS A 409 -5.20 2.32 7.46
C CYS A 409 -4.33 2.49 6.20
N GLU A 410 -4.92 2.24 5.02
CA GLU A 410 -4.23 2.31 3.73
C GLU A 410 -4.15 3.73 3.12
N CYS A 411 -4.49 4.79 3.87
CA CYS A 411 -4.51 6.15 3.33
C CYS A 411 -3.15 6.85 3.47
N SER A 412 -2.85 7.74 2.52
CA SER A 412 -1.67 8.60 2.60
C SER A 412 -1.91 9.77 3.56
N PHE A 413 -0.87 10.22 4.24
CA PHE A 413 -0.83 11.54 4.89
C PHE A 413 0.03 12.53 4.09
N GLU A 414 0.82 12.06 3.11
CA GLU A 414 1.71 12.89 2.28
C GLU A 414 0.93 13.77 1.28
N ASP A 415 -0.21 13.30 0.77
CA ASP A 415 -1.06 14.09 -0.14
C ASP A 415 -1.64 15.34 0.52
N ILE A 416 -1.91 15.25 1.82
CA ILE A 416 -2.39 16.36 2.64
C ILE A 416 -1.30 17.44 2.74
N GLU A 417 -0.03 17.05 2.94
CA GLU A 417 1.11 17.96 2.95
C GLU A 417 1.22 18.75 1.64
N GLU A 418 1.11 18.05 0.51
CA GLU A 418 1.19 18.68 -0.81
C GLU A 418 0.06 19.70 -1.03
N THR A 419 -1.14 19.35 -0.58
CA THR A 419 -2.33 20.21 -0.70
C THR A 419 -2.25 21.43 0.21
N PHE A 420 -1.64 21.26 1.39
CA PHE A 420 -1.46 22.33 2.38
C PHE A 420 -0.32 23.30 2.01
N THR A 421 0.84 22.78 1.58
CA THR A 421 1.99 23.60 1.16
C THR A 421 1.70 24.47 -0.05
N LYS A 422 0.78 24.05 -0.93
CA LYS A 422 0.30 24.84 -2.07
C LYS A 422 -0.50 26.08 -1.69
N ASN A 423 -0.84 26.32 -0.41
CA ASN A 423 -1.61 27.51 -0.02
C ASN A 423 -1.62 27.92 1.47
N SER A 424 -1.48 29.23 1.68
CA SER A 424 -1.99 29.96 2.84
C SER A 424 -3.49 30.33 2.72
N ASP A 425 -4.10 30.24 1.52
CA ASP A 425 -5.53 30.56 1.24
C ASP A 425 -6.16 29.67 0.15
N PRO A 426 -7.49 29.47 0.03
CA PRO A 426 -8.06 28.59 -1.00
C PRO A 426 -7.85 29.12 -2.43
N ASN A 427 -6.80 28.67 -3.13
CA ASN A 427 -6.60 28.91 -4.56
C ASN A 427 -7.32 27.85 -5.40
N ASP A 428 -7.89 28.25 -6.53
CA ASP A 428 -8.61 27.38 -7.49
C ASP A 428 -7.80 26.14 -7.90
N GLU A 429 -6.47 26.28 -7.98
CA GLU A 429 -5.53 25.21 -8.32
C GLU A 429 -5.56 24.04 -7.32
N VAL A 430 -5.72 24.32 -6.02
CA VAL A 430 -5.80 23.26 -5.00
C VAL A 430 -7.06 22.42 -5.16
N LEU A 431 -8.18 23.07 -5.49
CA LEU A 431 -9.45 22.37 -5.70
C LEU A 431 -9.39 21.47 -6.94
N ASP A 432 -8.74 21.92 -8.01
CA ASP A 432 -8.55 21.12 -9.21
C ASP A 432 -7.63 19.91 -8.96
N VAL A 433 -6.58 20.07 -8.15
CA VAL A 433 -5.74 18.96 -7.69
C VAL A 433 -6.55 17.93 -6.88
N ILE A 434 -7.40 18.39 -5.96
CA ILE A 434 -8.27 17.51 -5.16
C ILE A 434 -9.19 16.68 -6.06
N ILE A 435 -9.83 17.31 -7.04
CA ILE A 435 -10.72 16.62 -7.99
C ILE A 435 -9.94 15.61 -8.82
N ASN A 436 -8.78 16.01 -9.35
CA ASN A 436 -7.94 15.11 -10.14
C ASN A 436 -7.46 13.89 -9.34
N LYS A 437 -7.25 14.02 -8.03
CA LYS A 437 -6.81 12.93 -7.15
C LYS A 437 -7.96 12.12 -6.53
N SER A 438 -9.21 12.57 -6.63
CA SER A 438 -10.33 11.96 -5.89
C SER A 438 -10.64 10.52 -6.32
N HIS A 439 -10.30 10.15 -7.56
CA HIS A 439 -10.50 8.81 -8.10
C HIS A 439 -9.39 7.82 -7.72
N ILE A 440 -8.27 8.29 -7.16
CA ILE A 440 -7.12 7.44 -6.81
C ILE A 440 -7.46 6.63 -5.54
N PRO A 441 -7.36 5.29 -5.57
CA PRO A 441 -7.55 4.45 -4.38
C PRO A 441 -6.55 4.77 -3.25
N PRO A 442 -6.92 4.64 -1.96
CA PRO A 442 -6.06 4.98 -0.83
C PRO A 442 -4.65 4.36 -0.89
N HIS A 443 -4.55 3.05 -1.11
CA HIS A 443 -3.28 2.33 -1.17
C HIS A 443 -2.34 2.77 -2.31
N LEU A 444 -2.85 3.54 -3.30
CA LEU A 444 -2.04 4.07 -4.41
C LEU A 444 -1.70 5.55 -4.23
N GLU A 445 -2.19 6.22 -3.19
CA GLU A 445 -1.97 7.66 -3.01
C GLU A 445 -0.50 8.00 -2.86
N ASP A 446 0.24 7.30 -1.97
CA ASP A 446 1.67 7.54 -1.75
C ASP A 446 2.47 7.46 -3.07
N ILE A 447 2.31 6.35 -3.80
CA ILE A 447 3.02 6.13 -5.06
C ILE A 447 2.54 7.08 -6.16
N PHE A 448 1.26 7.44 -6.18
CA PHE A 448 0.74 8.45 -7.10
C PHE A 448 1.40 9.81 -6.89
N ASN A 449 1.42 10.30 -5.64
CA ASN A 449 1.96 11.63 -5.33
C ASN A 449 3.45 11.72 -5.61
N ARG A 450 4.20 10.66 -5.33
CA ARG A 450 5.63 10.56 -5.61
C ARG A 450 5.98 10.90 -7.06
N TYR A 451 5.14 10.50 -8.01
CA TYR A 451 5.40 10.65 -9.45
C TYR A 451 4.53 11.70 -10.15
N ASN A 452 3.49 12.21 -9.51
CA ASN A 452 2.57 13.20 -10.10
C ASN A 452 2.57 14.56 -9.36
N GLY A 453 3.19 14.64 -8.18
CA GLY A 453 3.26 15.84 -7.36
C GLY A 453 4.33 16.88 -7.81
N PRO A 454 4.39 18.04 -7.14
CA PRO A 454 5.40 19.08 -7.37
C PRO A 454 6.79 18.67 -6.85
N TYR A 455 6.82 17.83 -5.80
CA TYR A 455 8.04 17.29 -5.21
C TYR A 455 8.24 15.87 -5.74
N LEU A 456 8.92 15.77 -6.89
CA LEU A 456 9.22 14.49 -7.51
C LEU A 456 10.35 13.79 -6.75
N HIS A 457 10.04 12.65 -6.13
CA HIS A 457 11.01 11.84 -5.41
C HIS A 457 11.22 10.51 -6.14
N CYS A 458 12.35 10.37 -6.82
CA CYS A 458 12.66 9.14 -7.54
C CYS A 458 12.96 8.01 -6.53
N PRO A 459 12.66 6.75 -6.88
CA PRO A 459 12.73 5.66 -5.90
C PRO A 459 14.17 5.41 -5.45
N ASP A 460 14.34 5.25 -4.14
CA ASP A 460 15.61 4.91 -3.50
C ASP A 460 15.82 3.38 -3.45
N SER A 461 16.93 2.93 -2.85
CA SER A 461 17.22 1.50 -2.71
C SER A 461 16.17 0.74 -1.90
N THR A 462 15.52 1.38 -0.93
CA THR A 462 14.52 0.77 -0.06
C THR A 462 13.23 0.52 -0.85
N LEU A 463 12.79 1.53 -1.61
CA LEU A 463 11.65 1.46 -2.52
C LEU A 463 11.88 0.50 -3.68
N CYS A 464 13.13 0.33 -4.12
CA CYS A 464 13.48 -0.60 -5.18
C CYS A 464 13.64 -2.05 -4.71
N SER A 465 13.68 -2.30 -3.39
CA SER A 465 13.91 -3.64 -2.82
C SER A 465 12.85 -4.70 -3.18
N PRO A 466 11.55 -4.35 -3.34
CA PRO A 466 10.53 -5.31 -3.74
C PRO A 466 10.63 -5.74 -5.21
N TYR A 467 11.17 -4.89 -6.09
CA TYR A 467 11.17 -5.12 -7.53
C TYR A 467 12.34 -6.00 -7.95
N LYS A 468 12.03 -7.11 -8.62
CA LYS A 468 13.01 -8.09 -9.07
C LYS A 468 13.36 -7.87 -10.54
N ASN A 469 14.52 -8.38 -10.94
CA ASN A 469 14.93 -8.40 -12.34
C ASN A 469 14.71 -9.80 -12.92
N ILE A 470 14.09 -9.89 -14.10
CA ILE A 470 14.09 -11.11 -14.90
C ILE A 470 15.14 -11.05 -16.01
N ALA A 471 15.48 -12.21 -16.56
CA ALA A 471 16.26 -12.27 -17.79
C ALA A 471 15.42 -11.70 -18.94
N CYS A 472 15.93 -10.66 -19.60
CA CYS A 472 15.31 -10.15 -20.80
C CYS A 472 15.98 -10.75 -22.04
N ILE A 473 15.20 -11.49 -22.83
CA ILE A 473 15.62 -12.06 -24.11
C ILE A 473 15.41 -11.05 -25.25
N GLY A 474 15.76 -9.78 -24.99
CA GLY A 474 15.71 -8.68 -25.96
C GLY A 474 17.11 -8.42 -26.50
N ARG A 475 17.23 -8.29 -27.84
CA ARG A 475 18.51 -7.97 -28.50
C ARG A 475 18.74 -6.45 -28.49
N ILE A 476 19.99 -6.06 -28.71
CA ILE A 476 20.30 -4.70 -29.18
C ILE A 476 19.49 -4.49 -30.46
N HIS A 477 18.90 -3.31 -30.62
CA HIS A 477 18.13 -2.95 -31.80
C HIS A 477 18.66 -1.66 -32.40
N ASN A 478 18.40 -1.49 -33.68
CA ASN A 478 18.65 -0.26 -34.41
C ASN A 478 17.31 0.45 -34.61
N ASP A 479 17.16 1.67 -34.09
CA ASP A 479 15.94 2.47 -34.24
C ASP A 479 15.65 2.82 -35.71
N ASP A 480 16.69 2.91 -36.54
CA ASP A 480 16.58 3.19 -37.97
C ASP A 480 16.39 1.93 -38.82
N GLY A 481 16.43 0.73 -38.19
CA GLY A 481 16.29 -0.57 -38.84
C GLY A 481 14.86 -0.90 -39.28
N ASP A 482 14.50 -2.19 -39.28
CA ASP A 482 13.27 -2.67 -39.91
C ASP A 482 12.00 -2.28 -39.14
N TRP A 483 11.40 -1.16 -39.55
CA TRP A 483 10.01 -0.80 -39.27
C TRP A 483 9.11 -1.59 -40.24
N GLU A 484 8.43 -2.60 -39.71
CA GLU A 484 7.65 -3.55 -40.52
C GLU A 484 6.23 -3.75 -40.00
N SER A 485 5.34 -4.17 -40.88
CA SER A 485 3.94 -4.47 -40.57
C SER A 485 3.67 -5.97 -40.35
N THR A 486 4.67 -6.83 -40.49
CA THR A 486 4.53 -8.30 -40.52
C THR A 486 3.76 -8.86 -39.33
N PHE A 487 4.06 -8.38 -38.12
CA PHE A 487 3.42 -8.84 -36.88
C PHE A 487 2.30 -7.92 -36.40
N VAL A 488 1.78 -7.03 -37.26
CA VAL A 488 0.65 -6.16 -36.91
C VAL A 488 -0.66 -6.92 -37.13
N LYS A 489 -1.52 -6.91 -36.11
CA LYS A 489 -2.89 -7.46 -36.17
C LYS A 489 -3.68 -6.85 -37.31
N ASP A 490 -4.32 -7.65 -38.15
CA ASP A 490 -5.20 -7.17 -39.21
C ASP A 490 -4.56 -6.09 -40.12
N ASN A 491 -3.27 -6.23 -40.42
CA ASN A 491 -2.47 -5.26 -41.20
C ASN A 491 -2.94 -5.03 -42.64
N LYS A 492 -3.86 -5.85 -43.15
CA LYS A 492 -4.52 -5.68 -44.46
C LYS A 492 -5.89 -5.00 -44.38
N ARG A 493 -6.39 -4.72 -43.17
CA ARG A 493 -7.73 -4.17 -42.93
C ARG A 493 -7.65 -3.00 -41.95
N THR A 494 -7.92 -3.26 -40.68
CA THR A 494 -8.08 -2.22 -39.66
C THR A 494 -6.77 -1.53 -39.32
N ASN A 495 -5.63 -2.21 -39.40
CA ASN A 495 -4.32 -1.64 -39.07
C ASN A 495 -3.41 -1.51 -40.30
N ILE A 496 -4.01 -1.29 -41.48
CA ILE A 496 -3.26 -0.91 -42.66
C ILE A 496 -2.44 0.36 -42.38
N GLY A 497 -1.20 0.42 -42.85
CA GLY A 497 -0.33 1.58 -42.62
C GLY A 497 0.43 1.57 -41.29
N VAL A 498 0.12 0.68 -40.34
CA VAL A 498 0.84 0.61 -39.06
C VAL A 498 2.19 -0.10 -39.26
N LEU A 499 3.25 0.49 -38.70
CA LEU A 499 4.59 -0.10 -38.63
C LEU A 499 4.99 -0.30 -37.16
N LEU A 500 5.64 -1.43 -36.87
CA LEU A 500 6.09 -1.76 -35.52
C LEU A 500 7.45 -1.10 -35.23
N PRO A 501 7.57 -0.35 -34.11
CA PRO A 501 8.87 0.14 -33.67
C PRO A 501 9.82 -1.02 -33.36
N PRO A 502 11.10 -0.94 -33.77
CA PRO A 502 12.12 -1.91 -33.39
C PRO A 502 12.20 -2.12 -31.86
N ARG A 503 12.06 -1.04 -31.07
CA ARG A 503 11.99 -1.09 -29.61
C ARG A 503 10.86 -2.00 -29.11
N ARG A 504 9.64 -1.83 -29.61
CA ARG A 504 8.46 -2.63 -29.25
C ARG A 504 8.65 -4.12 -29.57
N ARG A 505 9.28 -4.47 -30.69
CA ARG A 505 9.58 -5.87 -31.07
C ARG A 505 10.54 -6.55 -30.09
N HIS A 506 11.43 -5.77 -29.47
CA HIS A 506 12.43 -6.24 -28.51
C HIS A 506 12.09 -5.98 -27.04
N LEU A 507 10.87 -5.51 -26.75
CA LEU A 507 10.36 -5.24 -25.41
C LEU A 507 10.54 -6.47 -24.49
N CYS A 508 11.01 -6.24 -23.27
CA CYS A 508 11.22 -7.27 -22.24
C CYS A 508 9.92 -7.78 -21.59
N LEU A 509 8.89 -8.12 -22.38
CA LEU A 509 7.63 -8.68 -21.89
C LEU A 509 7.24 -9.90 -22.74
N ARG A 510 7.75 -11.07 -22.35
CA ARG A 510 7.53 -12.34 -23.06
C ARG A 510 6.94 -13.40 -22.14
N ILE A 511 5.68 -13.74 -22.36
CA ILE A 511 5.04 -14.87 -21.69
C ILE A 511 5.26 -16.09 -22.57
N GLU A 512 6.04 -17.05 -22.07
CA GLU A 512 6.20 -18.37 -22.68
C GLU A 512 5.43 -19.40 -21.86
N LEU A 513 5.20 -20.59 -22.45
CA LEU A 513 4.44 -21.66 -21.80
C LEU A 513 4.98 -22.02 -20.40
N LYS A 514 6.31 -22.02 -20.24
CA LYS A 514 6.97 -22.36 -18.96
C LYS A 514 6.58 -21.41 -17.82
N ASN A 515 6.56 -20.11 -18.09
CA ASN A 515 6.21 -19.08 -17.12
C ASN A 515 4.68 -18.95 -17.01
N PHE A 516 3.92 -19.12 -18.09
CA PHE A 516 2.45 -19.09 -18.07
C PHE A 516 1.85 -20.01 -16.99
N VAL A 517 2.39 -21.22 -16.82
CA VAL A 517 1.95 -22.17 -15.78
C VAL A 517 2.14 -21.64 -14.36
N GLN A 518 3.17 -20.84 -14.12
CA GLN A 518 3.40 -20.19 -12.83
C GLN A 518 2.52 -18.96 -12.66
N LEU A 519 2.40 -18.14 -13.70
CA LEU A 519 1.57 -16.93 -13.67
C LEU A 519 0.12 -17.28 -13.30
N ARG A 520 -0.46 -18.30 -13.94
CA ARG A 520 -1.87 -18.71 -13.72
C ARG A 520 -2.22 -19.20 -12.31
N LYS A 521 -1.24 -19.44 -11.43
CA LYS A 521 -1.50 -19.96 -10.07
C LYS A 521 -2.14 -18.90 -9.18
N GLU A 522 -1.58 -17.69 -9.19
CA GLU A 522 -1.99 -16.58 -8.33
C GLU A 522 -1.70 -15.25 -9.02
N ILE A 523 -2.59 -14.28 -8.84
CA ILE A 523 -2.47 -12.96 -9.48
C ILE A 523 -1.21 -12.19 -9.04
N ASN A 524 -0.68 -12.48 -7.84
CA ASN A 524 0.56 -11.87 -7.36
C ASN A 524 1.78 -12.33 -8.18
N ASN A 525 1.82 -13.58 -8.66
CA ASN A 525 2.87 -14.03 -9.57
C ASN A 525 2.84 -13.25 -10.88
N PHE A 526 1.63 -12.92 -11.37
CA PHE A 526 1.46 -12.08 -12.54
C PHE A 526 1.91 -10.65 -12.30
N LYS A 527 1.52 -10.03 -11.18
CA LYS A 527 2.00 -8.70 -10.76
C LYS A 527 3.53 -8.64 -10.74
N ASP A 528 4.16 -9.57 -10.02
CA ASP A 528 5.63 -9.64 -9.91
C ASP A 528 6.31 -9.79 -11.26
N PHE A 529 5.73 -10.59 -12.17
CA PHE A 529 6.25 -10.78 -13.51
C PHE A 529 6.17 -9.52 -14.36
N ILE A 530 5.05 -8.80 -14.34
CA ILE A 530 4.90 -7.54 -15.08
C ILE A 530 5.89 -6.49 -14.55
N PHE A 531 5.99 -6.35 -13.23
CA PHE A 531 6.95 -5.41 -12.63
C PHE A 531 8.38 -5.78 -12.99
N SER A 532 8.74 -7.06 -12.90
CA SER A 532 10.10 -7.50 -13.22
C SER A 532 10.43 -7.35 -14.71
N SER A 533 9.44 -7.52 -15.58
CA SER A 533 9.55 -7.29 -17.03
C SER A 533 9.85 -5.82 -17.32
N ALA A 534 9.13 -4.91 -16.66
CA ALA A 534 9.34 -3.47 -16.76
C ALA A 534 10.73 -3.04 -16.24
N PHE A 535 11.17 -3.62 -15.11
CA PHE A 535 12.51 -3.45 -14.58
C PHE A 535 13.59 -3.85 -15.60
N ALA A 536 13.43 -5.05 -16.18
CA ALA A 536 14.36 -5.59 -17.14
C ALA A 536 14.39 -4.79 -18.45
N GLU A 537 13.25 -4.22 -18.87
CA GLU A 537 13.15 -3.34 -20.02
C GLU A 537 13.99 -2.08 -19.85
N ALA A 538 13.88 -1.39 -18.70
CA ALA A 538 14.69 -0.20 -18.44
C ALA A 538 16.20 -0.51 -18.48
N LYS A 539 16.61 -1.66 -17.93
CA LYS A 539 18.00 -2.12 -18.04
C LYS A 539 18.43 -2.40 -19.48
N ARG A 540 17.57 -3.06 -20.27
CA ARG A 540 17.85 -3.34 -21.68
C ARG A 540 17.99 -2.04 -22.46
N LEU A 541 17.09 -1.07 -22.27
CA LEU A 541 17.16 0.22 -22.96
C LEU A 541 18.48 0.95 -22.68
N LYS A 542 19.02 0.85 -21.46
CA LYS A 542 20.35 1.38 -21.15
C LYS A 542 21.50 0.68 -21.89
N GLN A 543 21.35 -0.60 -22.22
CA GLN A 543 22.33 -1.32 -23.07
C GLN A 543 22.23 -0.92 -24.54
N VAL A 544 21.07 -0.42 -24.98
CA VAL A 544 20.85 0.03 -26.36
C VAL A 544 21.33 1.47 -26.55
N TYR A 545 21.02 2.34 -25.59
CA TYR A 545 21.29 3.78 -25.72
C TYR A 545 22.38 4.24 -24.76
N ASN A 546 23.41 4.86 -25.33
CA ASN A 546 24.47 5.51 -24.56
C ASN A 546 23.95 6.75 -23.83
N ASP A 547 23.09 7.53 -24.50
CA ASP A 547 22.49 8.76 -23.97
C ASP A 547 21.36 8.44 -22.98
N ASN A 548 21.54 8.86 -21.72
CA ASN A 548 20.57 8.67 -20.64
C ASN A 548 19.22 9.33 -20.93
N SER A 549 19.19 10.49 -21.60
CA SER A 549 17.93 11.16 -21.95
C SER A 549 17.10 10.32 -22.92
N LYS A 550 17.77 9.70 -23.90
CA LYS A 550 17.14 8.76 -24.84
C LYS A 550 16.64 7.49 -24.16
N VAL A 551 17.35 6.98 -23.16
CA VAL A 551 16.87 5.85 -22.34
C VAL A 551 15.55 6.19 -21.67
N VAL A 552 15.49 7.33 -20.96
CA VAL A 552 14.28 7.78 -20.24
C VAL A 552 13.12 8.01 -21.22
N HIS A 553 13.39 8.59 -22.38
CA HIS A 553 12.38 8.78 -23.41
C HIS A 553 11.82 7.46 -23.94
N ALA A 554 12.69 6.51 -24.29
CA ALA A 554 12.29 5.18 -24.74
C ALA A 554 11.56 4.35 -23.66
N MET A 555 11.86 4.60 -22.38
CA MET A 555 11.12 4.01 -21.26
C MET A 555 9.65 4.45 -21.28
N LYS A 556 9.34 5.71 -21.61
CA LYS A 556 7.95 6.21 -21.68
C LYS A 556 7.14 5.45 -22.74
N TYR A 557 7.71 5.27 -23.93
CA TYR A 557 7.05 4.47 -24.98
C TYR A 557 6.88 3.01 -24.55
N SER A 558 7.92 2.43 -23.96
CA SER A 558 7.88 1.02 -23.49
C SER A 558 6.88 0.81 -22.36
N PHE A 559 6.76 1.79 -21.45
CA PHE A 559 5.75 1.80 -20.40
C PHE A 559 4.33 1.74 -20.98
N ALA A 560 4.04 2.62 -21.95
CA ALA A 560 2.72 2.64 -22.58
C ALA A 560 2.45 1.39 -23.41
N ASP A 561 3.44 0.83 -24.09
CA ASP A 561 3.31 -0.44 -24.81
C ASP A 561 3.06 -1.61 -23.86
N ILE A 562 3.74 -1.68 -22.71
CA ILE A 562 3.43 -2.65 -21.65
C ILE A 562 1.96 -2.50 -21.23
N GLY A 563 1.51 -1.27 -21.03
CA GLY A 563 0.12 -0.97 -20.72
C GLY A 563 -0.83 -1.47 -21.80
N ASN A 564 -0.52 -1.26 -23.08
CA ASN A 564 -1.34 -1.72 -24.19
C ASN A 564 -1.42 -3.25 -24.27
N ILE A 565 -0.30 -3.93 -24.02
CA ILE A 565 -0.27 -5.40 -23.96
C ILE A 565 -1.12 -5.91 -22.80
N VAL A 566 -1.01 -5.29 -21.61
CA VAL A 566 -1.78 -5.69 -20.43
C VAL A 566 -3.27 -5.40 -20.61
N LYS A 567 -3.66 -4.24 -21.14
CA LYS A 567 -5.06 -3.86 -21.40
C LYS A 567 -5.70 -4.67 -22.54
N GLY A 568 -4.89 -5.16 -23.48
CA GLY A 568 -5.33 -5.98 -24.61
C GLY A 568 -5.63 -5.18 -25.88
N ASP A 569 -5.24 -3.91 -25.93
CA ASP A 569 -5.38 -3.01 -27.07
C ASP A 569 -4.08 -2.84 -27.89
N ASP A 570 -3.01 -3.59 -27.56
CA ASP A 570 -1.78 -3.67 -28.36
C ASP A 570 -2.03 -4.24 -29.76
N MET A 571 -1.53 -3.55 -30.78
CA MET A 571 -1.69 -3.89 -32.20
C MET A 571 -0.71 -4.96 -32.70
N MET A 572 0.27 -5.39 -31.90
CA MET A 572 1.19 -6.46 -32.29
C MET A 572 0.62 -7.85 -31.96
N GLU A 573 0.64 -8.75 -32.94
CA GLU A 573 0.40 -10.17 -32.73
C GLU A 573 1.59 -10.80 -32.01
N SER A 574 1.32 -11.43 -30.88
CA SER A 574 2.34 -12.18 -30.14
C SER A 574 1.72 -13.25 -29.25
N PRO A 575 2.45 -14.36 -28.98
CA PRO A 575 2.02 -15.34 -27.98
C PRO A 575 1.75 -14.71 -26.61
N THR A 576 2.52 -13.67 -26.24
CA THR A 576 2.30 -12.90 -25.00
C THR A 576 0.88 -12.36 -24.93
N SER A 577 0.38 -11.74 -26.00
CA SER A 577 -0.95 -11.13 -26.03
C SER A 577 -2.05 -12.19 -25.84
N THR A 578 -1.89 -13.37 -26.46
CA THR A 578 -2.81 -14.51 -26.32
C THR A 578 -2.82 -15.06 -24.90
N TYR A 579 -1.65 -15.30 -24.31
CA TYR A 579 -1.56 -15.78 -22.94
C TYR A 579 -2.09 -14.77 -21.92
N MET A 580 -1.86 -13.47 -22.17
CA MET A 580 -2.41 -12.40 -21.34
C MET A 580 -3.94 -12.48 -21.32
N GLU A 581 -4.57 -12.60 -22.49
CA GLU A 581 -6.02 -12.76 -22.60
C GLU A 581 -6.51 -14.02 -21.87
N GLU A 582 -5.82 -15.15 -22.03
CA GLU A 582 -6.21 -16.41 -21.37
C GLU A 582 -6.14 -16.32 -19.83
N LEU A 583 -5.12 -15.67 -19.28
CA LEU A 583 -4.99 -15.47 -17.83
C LEU A 583 -6.20 -14.71 -17.25
N PHE A 584 -6.58 -13.60 -17.88
CA PHE A 584 -7.69 -12.78 -17.39
C PHE A 584 -9.06 -13.43 -17.64
N ASN A 585 -9.25 -14.10 -18.79
CA ASN A 585 -10.53 -14.73 -19.11
C ASN A 585 -10.80 -15.99 -18.29
N LYS A 586 -9.77 -16.79 -17.96
CA LYS A 586 -9.96 -18.11 -17.33
C LYS A 586 -9.55 -18.19 -15.86
N LYS A 587 -8.64 -17.32 -15.39
CA LYS A 587 -8.03 -17.47 -14.05
C LYS A 587 -8.28 -16.29 -13.13
N TYR A 588 -8.24 -15.08 -13.65
CA TYR A 588 -8.51 -13.87 -12.86
C TYR A 588 -9.95 -13.37 -13.07
N ILE A 589 -10.92 -14.30 -12.96
CA ILE A 589 -12.34 -14.03 -13.19
C ILE A 589 -12.79 -12.86 -12.29
N GLY A 590 -13.48 -11.88 -12.89
CA GLY A 590 -13.96 -10.68 -12.19
C GLY A 590 -12.94 -9.53 -12.10
N THR A 591 -11.71 -9.73 -12.58
CA THR A 591 -10.71 -8.65 -12.71
C THR A 591 -10.66 -8.17 -14.15
N ASP A 592 -11.16 -6.97 -14.40
CA ASP A 592 -11.02 -6.31 -15.70
C ASP A 592 -9.55 -5.88 -15.94
N ARG A 593 -9.07 -6.06 -17.19
CA ARG A 593 -7.67 -5.78 -17.56
C ARG A 593 -7.31 -4.31 -17.43
N LYS A 594 -8.23 -3.40 -17.77
CA LYS A 594 -8.01 -1.95 -17.63
C LYS A 594 -7.97 -1.54 -16.17
N THR A 595 -8.92 -2.04 -15.40
CA THR A 595 -8.97 -1.85 -13.94
C THR A 595 -7.70 -2.36 -13.27
N TRP A 596 -7.22 -3.55 -13.67
CA TRP A 596 -5.95 -4.07 -13.18
C TRP A 596 -4.78 -3.15 -13.55
N TRP A 597 -4.70 -2.70 -14.80
CA TRP A 597 -3.64 -1.78 -15.22
C TRP A 597 -3.68 -0.47 -14.41
N ASP A 598 -4.84 0.14 -14.24
CA ASP A 598 -4.98 1.38 -13.47
C ASP A 598 -4.56 1.23 -12.00
N LEU A 599 -4.77 0.05 -11.42
CA LEU A 599 -4.33 -0.27 -10.06
C LEU A 599 -2.82 -0.58 -9.93
N ASN A 600 -2.12 -0.83 -11.04
CA ASN A 600 -0.73 -1.31 -11.00
C ASN A 600 0.26 -0.45 -11.81
N LYS A 601 -0.20 0.48 -12.65
CA LYS A 601 0.65 1.26 -13.56
C LYS A 601 1.72 2.11 -12.86
N TYR A 602 1.42 2.63 -11.66
CA TYR A 602 2.41 3.38 -10.88
C TYR A 602 3.56 2.47 -10.39
N HIS A 603 3.25 1.23 -10.00
CA HIS A 603 4.27 0.23 -9.66
C HIS A 603 5.07 -0.22 -10.87
N VAL A 604 4.45 -0.31 -12.05
CA VAL A 604 5.16 -0.60 -13.30
C VAL A 604 6.17 0.51 -13.60
N TRP A 605 5.76 1.78 -13.51
CA TRP A 605 6.66 2.92 -13.73
C TRP A 605 7.79 2.97 -12.69
N GLU A 606 7.47 2.80 -11.40
CA GLU A 606 8.46 2.72 -10.33
C GLU A 606 9.47 1.61 -10.56
N SER A 607 9.01 0.43 -11.00
CA SER A 607 9.88 -0.70 -11.35
C SER A 607 10.82 -0.36 -12.52
N MET A 608 10.33 0.37 -13.54
CA MET A 608 11.18 0.86 -14.64
C MET A 608 12.23 1.85 -14.13
N LEU A 609 11.87 2.79 -13.26
CA LEU A 609 12.81 3.73 -12.65
C LEU A 609 13.88 3.00 -11.83
N CYS A 610 13.50 2.00 -11.05
CA CYS A 610 14.43 1.15 -10.31
C CYS A 610 15.39 0.38 -11.24
N GLY A 611 14.88 -0.15 -12.35
CA GLY A 611 15.69 -0.81 -13.38
C GLY A 611 16.70 0.15 -14.01
N TYR A 612 16.28 1.38 -14.32
CA TYR A 612 17.14 2.44 -14.83
C TYR A 612 18.24 2.82 -13.84
N THR A 613 17.89 3.11 -12.58
CA THR A 613 18.86 3.48 -11.52
C THR A 613 19.91 2.39 -11.33
N LYS A 614 19.49 1.12 -11.36
CA LYS A 614 20.41 -0.03 -11.28
C LYS A 614 21.33 -0.15 -12.51
N ALA A 615 20.88 0.28 -13.68
CA ALA A 615 21.67 0.21 -14.91
C ALA A 615 22.69 1.35 -15.05
N VAL A 616 22.31 2.57 -14.63
CA VAL A 616 23.13 3.77 -14.80
C VAL A 616 24.14 3.96 -13.65
N GLY A 617 23.87 3.39 -12.47
CA GLY A 617 24.55 3.76 -11.23
C GLY A 617 23.85 4.96 -10.59
N ASN A 618 24.01 5.15 -9.28
CA ASN A 618 23.19 6.05 -8.46
C ASN A 618 23.50 7.55 -8.69
N THR A 619 23.37 8.03 -9.93
CA THR A 619 23.48 9.44 -10.31
C THR A 619 22.09 10.05 -10.30
N GLN A 620 21.55 10.29 -9.10
CA GLN A 620 20.22 10.91 -8.90
C GLN A 620 20.11 12.33 -9.45
N THR A 621 21.19 12.94 -9.95
CA THR A 621 21.26 14.38 -10.14
C THR A 621 20.48 14.96 -11.33
N ASN A 622 19.84 14.16 -12.21
CA ASN A 622 19.06 14.70 -13.36
C ASN A 622 17.90 13.82 -13.87
N LEU A 623 17.49 12.75 -13.16
CA LEU A 623 16.39 11.89 -13.64
C LEU A 623 15.03 12.54 -13.31
N ASN A 624 14.27 12.89 -14.34
CA ASN A 624 12.85 13.24 -14.17
C ASN A 624 12.02 11.96 -14.02
N CYS A 625 11.66 11.60 -12.78
CA CYS A 625 10.81 10.43 -12.48
C CYS A 625 9.31 10.68 -12.61
N ARG A 626 8.89 11.82 -13.16
CA ARG A 626 7.48 12.12 -13.36
C ARG A 626 6.77 11.01 -14.14
N PHE A 627 5.56 10.70 -13.70
CA PHE A 627 4.71 9.71 -14.35
C PHE A 627 4.44 10.13 -15.81
N PRO A 628 4.59 9.22 -16.79
CA PRO A 628 4.50 9.57 -18.19
C PRO A 628 3.04 9.81 -18.60
N ASP A 629 2.76 10.94 -19.26
CA ASP A 629 1.42 11.28 -19.76
C ASP A 629 1.10 10.70 -21.15
N ILE A 630 2.04 9.92 -21.69
CA ILE A 630 1.99 9.35 -23.03
C ILE A 630 0.89 8.28 -23.18
N GLU A 631 0.39 7.68 -22.10
CA GLU A 631 -0.67 6.67 -22.16
C GLU A 631 -1.99 7.17 -22.75
N SER A 632 -2.25 8.48 -22.65
CA SER A 632 -3.43 9.13 -23.22
C SER A 632 -3.40 9.18 -24.75
N VAL A 633 -2.22 9.00 -25.36
CA VAL A 633 -2.02 9.03 -26.81
C VAL A 633 -2.29 7.62 -27.37
N PRO A 634 -3.16 7.47 -28.39
CA PRO A 634 -3.38 6.20 -29.07
C PRO A 634 -2.09 5.55 -29.56
N GLU A 635 -1.99 4.22 -29.44
CA GLU A 635 -0.75 3.47 -29.70
C GLU A 635 -0.13 3.75 -31.08
N PHE A 636 -0.94 3.77 -32.15
CA PHE A 636 -0.46 4.11 -33.49
C PHE A 636 0.20 5.49 -33.52
N LEU A 637 -0.42 6.50 -32.91
CA LEU A 637 0.11 7.86 -32.91
C LEU A 637 1.40 7.95 -32.10
N ARG A 638 1.55 7.16 -31.03
CA ARG A 638 2.81 7.06 -30.29
C ARG A 638 3.92 6.46 -31.14
N TRP A 639 3.65 5.36 -31.84
CA TRP A 639 4.63 4.73 -32.73
C TRP A 639 4.99 5.64 -33.90
N PHE A 640 4.03 6.39 -34.43
CA PHE A 640 4.28 7.35 -35.51
C PHE A 640 5.10 8.57 -35.03
N GLN A 641 4.89 9.02 -33.79
CA GLN A 641 5.75 10.00 -33.13
C GLN A 641 7.17 9.46 -32.96
N GLU A 642 7.32 8.25 -32.39
CA GLU A 642 8.63 7.59 -32.20
C GLU A 642 9.37 7.42 -33.54
N TRP A 643 8.65 7.07 -34.61
CA TRP A 643 9.20 7.00 -35.96
C TRP A 643 9.73 8.35 -36.43
N THR A 644 8.94 9.42 -36.23
CA THR A 644 9.28 10.77 -36.70
C THR A 644 10.47 11.34 -35.93
N GLU A 645 10.55 11.10 -34.62
CA GLU A 645 11.69 11.50 -33.80
C GLU A 645 12.98 10.82 -34.28
N ASN A 646 12.95 9.50 -34.49
CA ASN A 646 14.08 8.76 -35.01
C ASN A 646 14.48 9.24 -36.41
N PHE A 647 13.50 9.45 -37.29
CA PHE A 647 13.73 10.00 -38.62
C PHE A 647 14.47 11.33 -38.57
N CYS A 648 13.96 12.29 -37.79
CA CYS A 648 14.55 13.62 -37.70
C CYS A 648 15.94 13.62 -37.06
N ILE A 649 16.15 12.82 -36.01
CA ILE A 649 17.46 12.69 -35.36
C ILE A 649 18.50 12.12 -36.33
N GLN A 650 18.17 11.02 -37.01
CA GLN A 650 19.12 10.37 -37.91
C GLN A 650 19.34 11.18 -39.18
N ARG A 651 18.31 11.81 -39.74
CA ARG A 651 18.44 12.74 -40.86
C ARG A 651 19.44 13.85 -40.53
N LYS A 652 19.32 14.45 -39.34
CA LYS A 652 20.24 15.51 -38.89
C LYS A 652 21.68 15.00 -38.80
N LYS A 653 21.90 13.81 -38.22
CA LYS A 653 23.24 13.20 -38.18
C LYS A 653 23.84 12.99 -39.56
N LEU A 654 23.05 12.46 -40.51
CA LEU A 654 23.51 12.26 -41.88
C LEU A 654 23.79 13.58 -42.59
N TYR A 655 22.97 14.61 -42.33
CA TYR A 655 23.21 15.96 -42.81
C TYR A 655 24.53 16.52 -42.27
N ASP A 656 24.80 16.40 -40.97
CA ASP A 656 26.05 16.90 -40.36
C ASP A 656 27.29 16.19 -40.91
N ILE A 657 27.21 14.88 -41.14
CA ILE A 657 28.26 14.09 -41.80
C ILE A 657 28.48 14.57 -43.23
N MET A 658 27.40 14.81 -43.97
CA MET A 658 27.45 15.32 -45.34
C MET A 658 28.09 16.71 -45.39
N VAL A 659 27.66 17.64 -44.53
CA VAL A 659 28.27 18.97 -44.38
C VAL A 659 29.77 18.84 -44.13
N ALA A 660 30.18 18.00 -43.17
CA ALA A 660 31.59 17.83 -42.80
C ALA A 660 32.45 17.32 -43.96
N ASN A 661 31.96 16.31 -44.69
CA ASN A 661 32.70 15.69 -45.80
C ASN A 661 32.71 16.57 -47.06
N CYS A 662 31.70 17.42 -47.24
CA CYS A 662 31.56 18.28 -48.43
C CYS A 662 32.15 19.69 -48.27
N LYS A 663 32.76 20.02 -47.11
CA LYS A 663 33.31 21.38 -46.83
C LYS A 663 34.24 21.91 -47.93
N LYS A 664 35.13 21.06 -48.45
CA LYS A 664 36.13 21.43 -49.47
C LYS A 664 35.84 20.85 -50.85
N ALA A 665 34.76 20.09 -50.99
CA ALA A 665 34.42 19.41 -52.23
C ALA A 665 33.87 20.38 -53.27
N LYS A 666 34.16 20.13 -54.55
CA LYS A 666 33.64 20.87 -55.70
C LYS A 666 32.91 19.93 -56.65
N CYS A 667 31.86 20.46 -57.26
CA CYS A 667 31.20 19.81 -58.39
C CYS A 667 32.03 20.09 -59.66
N ASP A 668 32.45 19.03 -60.35
CA ASP A 668 32.99 19.14 -61.70
C ASP A 668 31.82 19.14 -62.70
N GLU A 669 31.50 20.34 -63.18
CA GLU A 669 30.41 20.59 -64.11
C GLU A 669 30.60 19.93 -65.49
N ASN A 670 31.83 19.51 -65.85
CA ASN A 670 32.09 18.81 -67.11
C ASN A 670 31.76 17.32 -67.02
N THR A 671 31.97 16.73 -65.83
CA THR A 671 31.72 15.30 -65.60
C THR A 671 30.41 15.02 -64.86
N GLY A 672 29.82 16.04 -64.22
CA GLY A 672 28.65 15.90 -63.35
C GLY A 672 28.97 15.08 -62.11
N LYS A 673 30.21 15.17 -61.59
CA LYS A 673 30.65 14.42 -60.41
C LYS A 673 31.30 15.34 -59.39
N VAL A 674 31.12 15.00 -58.13
CA VAL A 674 31.86 15.64 -57.03
C VAL A 674 33.27 15.09 -56.99
N ASP A 675 34.25 15.98 -56.87
CA ASP A 675 35.68 15.64 -56.82
C ASP A 675 36.12 14.89 -55.55
N SER A 676 35.29 14.90 -54.51
CA SER A 676 35.46 14.13 -53.28
C SER A 676 34.56 12.89 -53.26
N ARG A 677 35.20 11.73 -53.15
CA ARG A 677 34.52 10.43 -52.99
C ARG A 677 33.73 10.35 -51.69
N GLU A 678 34.26 10.91 -50.60
CA GLU A 678 33.64 10.94 -49.28
C GLU A 678 32.38 11.82 -49.28
N CYS A 679 32.42 12.98 -49.93
CA CYS A 679 31.25 13.83 -50.12
C CYS A 679 30.19 13.13 -50.99
N ALA A 680 30.58 12.58 -52.15
CA ALA A 680 29.65 11.85 -53.02
C ALA A 680 28.97 10.67 -52.30
N LYS A 681 29.72 9.93 -51.46
CA LYS A 681 29.18 8.86 -50.63
C LYS A 681 28.22 9.40 -49.57
N ALA A 682 28.56 10.48 -48.88
CA ALA A 682 27.71 11.06 -47.85
C ALA A 682 26.38 11.61 -48.42
N CYS A 683 26.42 12.29 -49.57
CA CYS A 683 25.22 12.75 -50.29
C CYS A 683 24.29 11.57 -50.62
N ARG A 684 24.81 10.50 -51.24
CA ARG A 684 24.03 9.30 -51.57
C ARG A 684 23.42 8.63 -50.34
N VAL A 685 24.20 8.48 -49.26
CA VAL A 685 23.69 7.88 -48.01
C VAL A 685 22.53 8.70 -47.44
N TYR A 686 22.60 10.03 -47.49
CA TYR A 686 21.50 10.89 -47.05
C TYR A 686 20.26 10.72 -47.95
N GLU A 687 20.44 10.76 -49.26
CA GLU A 687 19.36 10.59 -50.24
C GLU A 687 18.66 9.23 -50.12
N ASP A 688 19.44 8.15 -50.12
CA ASP A 688 18.94 6.78 -49.96
C ASP A 688 18.14 6.63 -48.66
N TYR A 689 18.65 7.20 -47.57
CA TYR A 689 17.95 7.18 -46.28
C TYR A 689 16.59 7.87 -46.35
N VAL A 690 16.52 9.09 -46.92
CA VAL A 690 15.26 9.82 -47.05
C VAL A 690 14.28 9.08 -47.97
N LEU A 691 14.73 8.51 -49.08
CA LEU A 691 13.89 7.77 -50.02
C LEU A 691 13.34 6.46 -49.43
N ILE A 692 14.11 5.78 -48.58
CA ILE A 692 13.62 4.62 -47.82
C ILE A 692 12.54 5.06 -46.82
N LYS A 693 12.83 6.11 -46.04
CA LYS A 693 11.91 6.62 -45.01
C LYS A 693 10.65 7.25 -45.59
N LYS A 694 10.68 7.77 -46.81
CA LYS A 694 9.50 8.17 -47.57
C LYS A 694 8.47 7.04 -47.64
N LYS A 695 8.89 5.82 -47.96
CA LYS A 695 7.97 4.67 -48.09
C LYS A 695 7.30 4.33 -46.76
N GLU A 696 8.07 4.37 -45.68
CA GLU A 696 7.56 4.16 -44.31
C GLU A 696 6.58 5.26 -43.89
N TYR A 697 6.91 6.53 -44.21
CA TYR A 697 6.02 7.67 -43.97
C TYR A 697 4.72 7.57 -44.75
N ASP A 698 4.78 7.31 -46.07
CA ASP A 698 3.60 7.17 -46.93
C ASP A 698 2.68 6.05 -46.42
N PHE A 699 3.26 4.96 -45.90
CA PHE A 699 2.49 3.87 -45.32
C PHE A 699 1.77 4.31 -44.03
N GLN A 700 2.47 4.93 -43.09
CA GLN A 700 1.88 5.42 -41.84
C GLN A 700 0.89 6.56 -42.06
N LYS A 701 1.17 7.46 -43.00
CA LYS A 701 0.29 8.56 -43.37
C LYS A 701 -1.08 8.06 -43.81
N LYS A 702 -1.17 6.95 -44.56
CA LYS A 702 -2.46 6.35 -44.94
C LYS A 702 -3.31 6.00 -43.73
N GLN A 703 -2.70 5.42 -42.68
CA GLN A 703 -3.43 5.11 -41.45
C GLN A 703 -3.86 6.37 -40.71
N TYR A 704 -2.98 7.37 -40.63
CA TYR A 704 -3.31 8.66 -40.03
C TYR A 704 -4.49 9.33 -40.74
N ASP A 705 -4.43 9.42 -42.06
CA ASP A 705 -5.47 10.04 -42.89
C ASP A 705 -6.81 9.31 -42.75
N PHE A 706 -6.78 7.97 -42.71
CA PHE A 706 -7.97 7.14 -42.60
C PHE A 706 -8.63 7.21 -41.22
N LYS A 707 -7.85 7.16 -40.12
CA LYS A 707 -8.40 7.03 -38.76
C LYS A 707 -8.41 8.32 -37.95
N PHE A 708 -7.45 9.21 -38.14
CA PHE A 708 -7.14 10.26 -37.18
C PHE A 708 -7.30 11.68 -37.72
N LYS A 709 -7.11 11.90 -39.02
CA LYS A 709 -7.17 13.25 -39.63
C LYS A 709 -8.45 14.01 -39.30
N ILE A 710 -9.61 13.38 -39.44
CA ILE A 710 -10.91 14.00 -39.10
C ILE A 710 -11.01 14.28 -37.60
N GLN A 711 -10.52 13.37 -36.74
CA GLN A 711 -10.56 13.51 -35.28
C GLN A 711 -9.73 14.71 -34.80
N TYR A 712 -8.70 15.10 -35.56
CA TYR A 712 -7.81 16.21 -35.25
C TYR A 712 -7.99 17.39 -36.21
N ASN A 713 -9.24 17.78 -36.46
CA ASN A 713 -9.61 19.00 -37.21
C ASN A 713 -9.04 19.03 -38.64
N SER A 714 -9.00 17.87 -39.31
CA SER A 714 -8.49 17.71 -40.67
C SER A 714 -7.02 18.12 -40.87
N LYS A 715 -6.23 18.20 -39.78
CA LYS A 715 -4.80 18.55 -39.84
C LYS A 715 -4.01 17.48 -40.59
N GLU A 716 -3.06 17.92 -41.41
CA GLU A 716 -2.09 17.02 -42.04
C GLU A 716 -1.19 16.36 -40.99
N ALA A 717 -0.68 15.16 -41.31
CA ALA A 717 0.14 14.38 -40.40
C ALA A 717 1.37 15.16 -39.89
N HIS A 718 2.04 15.92 -40.77
CA HIS A 718 3.22 16.69 -40.40
C HIS A 718 2.90 17.86 -39.45
N ASP A 719 1.72 18.48 -39.57
CA ASP A 719 1.26 19.53 -38.66
C ASP A 719 0.90 18.96 -37.29
N TYR A 720 0.18 17.84 -37.28
CA TYR A 720 -0.15 17.12 -36.06
C TYR A 720 1.12 16.73 -35.28
N LEU A 721 2.10 16.14 -35.97
CA LEU A 721 3.35 15.69 -35.35
C LEU A 721 4.19 16.87 -34.85
N LYS A 722 4.21 18.00 -35.56
CA LYS A 722 4.85 19.23 -35.08
C LYS A 722 4.27 19.71 -33.75
N GLU A 723 2.95 19.68 -33.60
CA GLU A 723 2.28 20.16 -32.39
C GLU A 723 2.37 19.18 -31.20
N LYS A 724 2.34 17.87 -31.47
CA LYS A 724 2.23 16.85 -30.40
C LYS A 724 3.56 16.29 -29.93
N CYS A 725 4.62 16.45 -30.71
CA CYS A 725 5.98 16.06 -30.34
C CYS A 725 6.60 17.16 -29.47
N LYS A 726 6.54 16.99 -28.16
CA LYS A 726 6.76 18.04 -27.15
C LYS A 726 8.15 18.70 -27.14
N ASP A 727 9.13 18.08 -27.76
CA ASP A 727 10.53 18.53 -27.73
C ASP A 727 10.96 19.23 -29.04
N GLY A 728 10.03 19.47 -29.96
CA GLY A 728 10.33 20.09 -31.27
C GLY A 728 11.15 19.19 -32.21
N ILE A 729 11.56 17.99 -31.76
CA ILE A 729 12.37 17.03 -32.53
C ILE A 729 11.68 16.67 -33.84
N CYS A 730 10.36 16.48 -33.83
CA CYS A 730 9.59 16.17 -35.03
C CYS A 730 9.38 17.36 -35.98
N GLY A 731 9.82 18.57 -35.59
CA GLY A 731 9.64 19.79 -36.39
C GLY A 731 10.24 19.68 -37.79
N CYS A 732 11.29 18.87 -37.95
CA CYS A 732 11.93 18.64 -39.24
C CYS A 732 10.96 18.15 -40.32
N LEU A 733 9.91 17.41 -39.94
CA LEU A 733 8.92 16.89 -40.86
C LEU A 733 8.09 18.03 -41.48
N HIS A 734 7.57 18.93 -40.66
CA HIS A 734 6.81 20.10 -41.13
C HIS A 734 7.71 21.13 -41.82
N GLU A 735 8.92 21.35 -41.31
CA GLU A 735 9.84 22.36 -41.86
C GLU A 735 10.42 21.96 -43.21
N LYS A 736 10.74 20.67 -43.38
CA LYS A 736 11.54 20.18 -44.53
C LYS A 736 10.82 19.17 -45.41
N PHE A 737 9.72 18.59 -44.95
CA PHE A 737 9.03 17.46 -45.59
C PHE A 737 7.50 17.60 -45.58
N ASN A 738 7.00 18.84 -45.58
CA ASN A 738 5.57 19.15 -45.63
C ASN A 738 4.94 18.90 -47.01
N SER A 739 5.75 18.86 -48.07
CA SER A 739 5.32 18.59 -49.44
C SER A 739 5.85 17.24 -49.93
N TYR A 740 5.10 16.60 -50.82
CA TYR A 740 5.50 15.34 -51.43
C TYR A 740 6.77 15.49 -52.30
N THR A 741 6.97 16.65 -52.91
CA THR A 741 8.18 16.95 -53.72
C THR A 741 9.45 16.92 -52.89
N ASN A 742 9.40 17.36 -51.62
CA ASN A 742 10.55 17.34 -50.71
C ASN A 742 11.02 15.90 -50.42
N TRP A 743 10.10 14.94 -50.39
CA TRP A 743 10.42 13.53 -50.23
C TRP A 743 11.00 12.90 -51.50
N GLU A 744 10.54 13.32 -52.68
CA GLU A 744 11.05 12.83 -53.97
C GLU A 744 12.42 13.40 -54.33
N LYS A 745 12.72 14.61 -53.88
CA LYS A 745 13.99 15.30 -54.14
C LYS A 745 14.64 15.70 -52.81
N PRO A 746 15.31 14.78 -52.11
CA PRO A 746 15.84 15.03 -50.78
C PRO A 746 16.78 16.24 -50.68
N TYR A 747 17.56 16.53 -51.73
CA TYR A 747 18.48 17.68 -51.73
C TYR A 747 17.78 19.05 -51.79
N GLU A 748 16.50 19.11 -52.19
CA GLU A 748 15.69 20.33 -52.10
C GLU A 748 15.37 20.73 -50.64
N THR A 749 15.59 19.80 -49.71
CA THR A 749 15.35 20.04 -48.28
C THR A 749 16.55 20.63 -47.53
N LEU A 750 17.67 20.83 -48.22
CA LEU A 750 18.90 21.38 -47.66
C LEU A 750 18.82 22.90 -47.58
N ASP A 751 19.24 23.47 -46.45
CA ASP A 751 19.28 24.92 -46.24
C ASP A 751 20.41 25.60 -47.02
N ASP A 752 21.51 24.88 -47.25
CA ASP A 752 22.69 25.38 -47.92
C ASP A 752 22.64 25.07 -49.42
N SER A 753 22.49 26.11 -50.23
CA SER A 753 22.44 26.02 -51.70
C SER A 753 23.76 25.56 -52.33
N GLU A 754 24.90 25.86 -51.71
CA GLU A 754 26.19 25.34 -52.18
C GLU A 754 26.32 23.85 -51.90
N LEU A 755 25.87 23.39 -50.73
CA LEU A 755 25.86 21.97 -50.40
C LEU A 755 24.89 21.20 -51.31
N LYS A 756 23.73 21.77 -51.60
CA LYS A 756 22.79 21.23 -52.58
C LYS A 756 23.44 21.08 -53.95
N ASN A 757 24.10 22.13 -54.46
CA ASN A 757 24.75 22.09 -55.78
C ASN A 757 25.90 21.07 -55.84
N LYS A 758 26.59 20.84 -54.71
CA LYS A 758 27.58 19.77 -54.58
C LYS A 758 26.92 18.39 -54.65
N CYS A 759 25.86 18.14 -53.90
CA CYS A 759 25.21 16.83 -53.89
C CYS A 759 24.40 16.50 -55.15
N ASP A 760 23.73 17.50 -55.74
CA ASP A 760 22.99 17.40 -57.02
C ASP A 760 23.88 17.86 -58.19
N CYS A 761 25.15 17.43 -58.20
CA CYS A 761 26.13 17.82 -59.20
C CYS A 761 25.70 17.32 -60.59
N LYS A 762 25.36 18.25 -61.48
CA LYS A 762 24.88 17.98 -62.83
C LYS A 762 25.93 18.38 -63.86
N LYS A 763 26.03 17.59 -64.92
CA LYS A 763 26.83 17.95 -66.09
C LYS A 763 26.14 19.11 -66.83
N ILE A 764 26.85 20.20 -67.10
CA ILE A 764 26.34 21.25 -67.98
C ILE A 764 26.29 20.70 -69.40
N VAL A 765 25.08 20.57 -69.96
CA VAL A 765 24.89 20.33 -71.39
C VAL A 765 24.82 21.70 -72.06
N PRO A 766 25.71 22.03 -73.02
CA PRO A 766 25.65 23.32 -73.69
C PRO A 766 24.30 23.49 -74.41
N PRO A 767 23.74 24.71 -74.45
CA PRO A 767 22.44 24.96 -75.07
C PRO A 767 22.50 24.59 -76.56
N PRO A 768 21.41 24.02 -77.14
CA PRO A 768 21.36 23.73 -78.56
C PRO A 768 21.59 25.01 -79.38
N PRO A 769 22.33 24.95 -80.50
CA PRO A 769 22.67 26.13 -81.29
C PRO A 769 21.41 26.87 -81.77
N LYS A 770 21.40 28.20 -81.60
CA LYS A 770 20.31 29.08 -82.04
C LYS A 770 20.00 28.89 -83.53
N PRO A 771 18.72 28.81 -83.95
CA PRO A 771 18.37 28.79 -85.37
C PRO A 771 18.77 30.10 -86.06
N SER A 772 19.43 30.01 -87.20
CA SER A 772 19.62 31.11 -88.15
C SER A 772 18.30 31.43 -88.88
N SER A 773 17.96 32.70 -88.98
CA SER A 773 16.78 33.23 -89.71
C SER A 773 17.25 33.90 -91.02
N PRO A 774 16.39 34.23 -92.00
CA PRO A 774 15.35 33.44 -92.71
C PRO A 774 15.55 33.49 -94.26
N GLU A 775 14.90 32.61 -95.02
CA GLU A 775 14.67 32.85 -96.46
C GLU A 775 13.22 32.53 -96.89
N VAL A 776 12.79 33.25 -97.92
CA VAL A 776 11.46 33.76 -98.30
C VAL A 776 10.37 32.71 -98.66
N LEU A 777 9.11 33.05 -98.33
CA LEU A 777 7.82 32.40 -98.66
C LEU A 777 7.49 32.41 -100.18
N PRO A 778 6.59 31.53 -100.70
CA PRO A 778 5.14 31.85 -100.75
C PRO A 778 4.24 30.60 -100.59
N SER A 779 2.93 30.60 -100.35
CA SER A 779 1.85 31.53 -100.05
C SER A 779 0.64 30.67 -99.64
N THR A 780 -0.18 31.15 -98.70
CA THR A 780 -1.44 30.56 -98.17
C THR A 780 -2.56 30.47 -99.22
N PRO A 781 -3.66 29.72 -99.00
CA PRO A 781 -4.81 30.20 -98.21
C PRO A 781 -5.34 29.13 -97.21
N SER A 782 -5.57 29.42 -95.94
CA SER A 782 -6.68 30.18 -95.30
C SER A 782 -7.64 29.21 -94.60
N ASP A 783 -7.92 29.51 -93.34
CA ASP A 783 -8.76 28.78 -92.38
C ASP A 783 -10.23 28.64 -92.79
N GLU A 784 -10.87 27.54 -92.35
CA GLU A 784 -12.27 27.52 -91.88
C GLU A 784 -12.51 26.33 -90.89
N PRO A 785 -13.55 26.38 -90.03
CA PRO A 785 -13.45 26.04 -88.61
C PRO A 785 -13.96 24.62 -88.24
N PHE A 786 -13.53 24.14 -87.07
CA PHE A 786 -13.92 22.83 -86.52
C PHE A 786 -15.38 22.84 -86.01
N ASN A 787 -16.25 22.04 -86.65
CA ASN A 787 -17.67 21.90 -86.35
C ASN A 787 -17.91 20.89 -85.20
N ARG A 788 -18.81 21.23 -84.26
CA ARG A 788 -19.10 20.52 -83.00
C ARG A 788 -20.20 19.44 -83.08
N ASP A 789 -20.61 19.01 -84.28
CA ASP A 789 -21.78 18.13 -84.47
C ASP A 789 -21.52 16.60 -84.60
N ILE A 790 -20.31 16.10 -84.31
CA ILE A 790 -19.99 14.66 -84.45
C ILE A 790 -19.88 13.95 -83.09
N LEU A 791 -20.59 14.44 -82.07
CA LEU A 791 -20.65 13.81 -80.74
C LEU A 791 -22.06 13.37 -80.31
N GLU A 792 -23.06 13.46 -81.21
CA GLU A 792 -24.46 13.25 -80.80
C GLU A 792 -25.27 12.18 -81.56
N LYS A 793 -24.67 11.35 -82.42
CA LYS A 793 -25.43 10.24 -83.05
C LYS A 793 -24.61 8.99 -83.27
N THR A 794 -24.44 8.16 -82.23
CA THR A 794 -24.77 6.71 -82.26
C THR A 794 -24.47 6.04 -80.92
N ILE A 795 -25.49 5.95 -80.06
CA ILE A 795 -25.67 4.80 -79.15
C ILE A 795 -26.61 3.83 -79.91
N PRO A 796 -26.49 2.49 -79.78
CA PRO A 796 -27.28 1.76 -78.76
C PRO A 796 -26.47 0.65 -78.05
N PHE A 797 -26.55 0.52 -76.72
CA PHE A 797 -27.55 -0.23 -75.94
C PHE A 797 -27.39 -1.77 -75.99
N GLY A 798 -27.11 -2.35 -74.82
CA GLY A 798 -27.93 -3.46 -74.29
C GLY A 798 -27.46 -4.91 -74.48
N VAL A 799 -26.95 -5.47 -73.37
CA VAL A 799 -27.27 -6.77 -72.74
C VAL A 799 -27.38 -8.04 -73.61
N ALA A 800 -26.52 -9.01 -73.31
CA ALA A 800 -26.87 -10.40 -73.00
C ALA A 800 -25.91 -10.92 -71.92
#